data_AF-A0A5E4CJ82-F1
#
_entry.id   AF-A0A5E4CJ82-F1
#
_cell.length_a   1.000
_cell.length_b   1.000
_cell.length_c   1.000
_cell.angle_alpha   90.00
_cell.angle_beta   90.00
_cell.angle_gamma   90.00
#
_symmetry.space_group_name_H-M   'P 1'
#
loop_
_entity.id
_entity.type
_entity.pdbx_description
1 polymer ?
#
loop_
_entity_poly.entity_id
_entity_poly.type
_entity_poly.pdbx_seq_one_letter_code
_entity_poly.pdbx_strand_id
1 'polypeptide(L)'
;MHKKVEQLETEHMESSDLLQRQTSELEFSTQREECLRKEFEEQDSAVQSMHKKVEQLETEHMESSDLLQRQTSELEFSTQREECLRKEFEATTLRVRKLEENIEAERAAHLESKFNSEIIQLRIRDLEGALQVEKASQAEAVADLEMIKNEFKEVESAYEREKLNAQESFAKLNLLEREYFSRTKTLNEEIEEQKKVIIDLSKRLQYNEKSCSELQEELVMAKKHQAFLVETCENNVKELESILDSFTVSGQWTSGIHKDKDKPPSFPVVLETLRRTLTDYQNKLEDASNEINSMNDAKEKTSNELDFTKQKIESHTKNIKEKLTFLHTLYQHLVAGCVLIKQPEGMLDKFSWSELCAILQENVDALIADLNRANEKISHLEYICKNKSDTMRELQQTQEDTFNKVAEQIKAQESCWHKQKKELELQYSELLLEVQKRAQKFQEIAEKNMEKLNQIEKSHEQLAIENSHFKNMLSKTQRDQSSLLAACALMAGALYPLYSRSCALSTQRDFLQEQVNTFELFKLEIRTLAQALSTVEEKKQEEVKMKKKPFKGLIRIFRKGVIAILAANRLKILGQSCASLFTWMESFKEGIGILVCTGEPKDKHKFPKHQREQFRCLQALTWLTSADLLAAIISSMAELQEVISKTDPNSRICGHLLIGTAKNSFAKLMDKISLAMESIPLHNGRSISYVEKDSLVQRLARGLHKINTLALKYGLRGHVPIMKSTASLQKQIFGFTQRLHAAEVERRSLRLEVTEFKRNVNEMKKELDKAQGLQMQLNEFKHSKLITHEKFESACEELNNALLREQQAQMLLNEQAQQLQELNYRLELHSSEEADKNQTLGEAVK
;
A
#
# COMPACT_ATOMS: atom_id res chain seq x y z
N MET A 1 179.96 1.14 78.50
CA MET A 1 179.45 0.13 77.55
C MET A 1 178.44 -0.81 78.23
N HIS A 2 177.27 -0.28 78.62
CA HIS A 2 176.14 -1.08 79.11
C HIS A 2 174.78 -0.58 78.57
N LYS A 3 174.77 0.47 77.74
CA LYS A 3 173.56 1.03 77.10
C LYS A 3 173.40 0.67 75.62
N LYS A 4 174.28 -0.15 75.05
CA LYS A 4 174.30 -0.46 73.60
C LYS A 4 174.00 -1.92 73.26
N VAL A 5 173.80 -2.77 74.27
CA VAL A 5 173.42 -4.19 74.09
C VAL A 5 171.91 -4.36 74.31
N GLU A 6 171.30 -3.69 75.29
CA GLU A 6 169.84 -3.68 75.48
C GLU A 6 169.04 -3.11 74.30
N GLN A 7 169.67 -2.28 73.47
CA GLN A 7 169.00 -1.66 72.32
C GLN A 7 168.97 -2.57 71.06
N LEU A 8 169.88 -3.55 70.96
CA LEU A 8 169.94 -4.45 69.80
C LEU A 8 169.10 -5.72 69.98
N GLU A 9 168.81 -6.15 71.22
CA GLU A 9 167.92 -7.29 71.48
C GLU A 9 166.44 -6.93 71.34
N THR A 10 166.07 -5.65 71.52
CA THR A 10 164.70 -5.17 71.32
C THR A 10 164.33 -5.06 69.83
N GLU A 11 165.24 -4.57 68.98
CA GLU A 11 164.99 -4.43 67.54
C GLU A 11 164.80 -5.77 66.81
N HIS A 12 165.48 -6.85 67.24
CA HIS A 12 165.35 -8.16 66.59
C HIS A 12 164.05 -8.88 66.97
N MET A 13 163.54 -8.67 68.19
CA MET A 13 162.26 -9.26 68.62
C MET A 13 161.09 -8.57 67.92
N GLU A 14 161.15 -7.25 67.74
CA GLU A 14 160.14 -6.49 66.99
C GLU A 14 160.10 -6.86 65.50
N SER A 15 161.25 -7.14 64.87
CA SER A 15 161.29 -7.53 63.46
C SER A 15 160.74 -8.94 63.19
N SER A 16 160.89 -9.89 64.13
CA SER A 16 160.35 -11.24 63.99
C SER A 16 158.82 -11.25 64.15
N ASP A 17 158.30 -10.47 65.11
CA ASP A 17 156.86 -10.34 65.33
C ASP A 17 156.15 -9.68 64.13
N LEU A 18 156.81 -8.75 63.45
CA LEU A 18 156.26 -8.09 62.25
C LEU A 18 156.12 -9.07 61.07
N LEU A 19 157.13 -9.89 60.81
CA LEU A 19 157.10 -10.88 59.72
C LEU A 19 156.05 -11.96 59.95
N GLN A 20 155.86 -12.39 61.20
CA GLN A 20 154.83 -13.38 61.53
C GLN A 20 153.42 -12.80 61.35
N ARG A 21 153.20 -11.53 61.72
CA ARG A 21 151.92 -10.84 61.43
C ARG A 21 151.65 -10.72 59.94
N GLN A 22 152.65 -10.32 59.14
CA GLN A 22 152.48 -10.17 57.69
C GLN A 22 152.17 -11.50 56.99
N THR A 23 152.76 -12.60 57.44
CA THR A 23 152.51 -13.93 56.86
C THR A 23 151.09 -14.40 57.17
N SER A 24 150.62 -14.22 58.42
CA SER A 24 149.25 -14.55 58.80
C SER A 24 148.20 -13.66 58.12
N GLU A 25 148.49 -12.39 57.85
CA GLU A 25 147.60 -11.50 57.08
C GLU A 25 147.48 -11.94 55.62
N LEU A 26 148.58 -12.35 54.99
CA LEU A 26 148.55 -12.87 53.62
C LEU A 26 147.75 -14.17 53.51
N GLU A 27 147.95 -15.12 54.44
CA GLU A 27 147.18 -16.37 54.49
C GLU A 27 145.68 -16.14 54.73
N PHE A 28 145.34 -15.17 55.57
CA PHE A 28 143.95 -14.76 55.78
C PHE A 28 143.35 -14.12 54.51
N SER A 29 144.13 -13.33 53.78
CA SER A 29 143.69 -12.71 52.53
C SER A 29 143.45 -13.75 51.43
N THR A 30 144.33 -14.74 51.25
CA THR A 30 144.14 -15.81 50.25
C THR A 30 142.96 -16.71 50.61
N GLN A 31 142.76 -17.07 51.87
CA GLN A 31 141.54 -17.80 52.29
C GLN A 31 140.26 -17.00 52.04
N ARG A 32 140.30 -15.68 52.25
CA ARG A 32 139.16 -14.81 51.97
C ARG A 32 138.86 -14.70 50.48
N GLU A 33 139.88 -14.61 49.63
CA GLU A 33 139.72 -14.63 48.16
C GLU A 33 139.17 -15.98 47.66
N GLU A 34 139.65 -17.11 48.17
CA GLU A 34 139.09 -18.42 47.83
C GLU A 34 137.64 -18.58 48.30
N CYS A 35 137.29 -18.08 49.49
CA CYS A 35 135.92 -18.11 50.00
C CYS A 35 134.98 -17.27 49.11
N LEU A 36 135.40 -16.06 48.73
CA LEU A 36 134.65 -15.19 47.83
C LEU A 36 134.50 -15.80 46.43
N ARG A 37 135.53 -16.49 45.92
CA ARG A 37 135.47 -17.16 44.62
C ARG A 37 134.47 -18.31 44.61
N LYS A 38 134.41 -19.11 45.70
CA LYS A 38 133.39 -20.16 45.88
C LYS A 38 131.99 -19.57 45.98
N GLU A 39 131.80 -18.50 46.76
CA GLU A 39 130.51 -17.80 46.84
C GLU A 39 130.06 -17.26 45.47
N PHE A 40 130.99 -16.77 44.65
CA PHE A 40 130.69 -16.28 43.31
C PHE A 40 130.32 -17.42 42.34
N GLU A 41 131.04 -18.54 42.36
CA GLU A 41 130.68 -19.73 41.56
C GLU A 41 129.33 -20.32 41.99
N GLU A 42 129.04 -20.37 43.30
CA GLU A 42 127.74 -20.78 43.80
C GLU A 42 126.63 -19.82 43.36
N GLN A 43 126.86 -18.50 43.43
CA GLN A 43 125.91 -17.50 42.92
C GLN A 43 125.70 -17.63 41.41
N ASP A 44 126.74 -17.83 40.61
CA ASP A 44 126.62 -18.00 39.16
C ASP A 44 125.84 -19.27 38.82
N SER A 45 126.11 -20.38 39.53
CA SER A 45 125.35 -21.62 39.38
C SER A 45 123.86 -21.45 39.75
N ALA A 46 123.57 -20.68 40.80
CA ALA A 46 122.22 -20.36 41.23
C ALA A 46 121.49 -19.47 40.21
N VAL A 47 122.18 -18.46 39.65
CA VAL A 47 121.65 -17.59 38.59
C VAL A 47 121.35 -18.39 37.33
N GLN A 48 122.25 -19.27 36.89
CA GLN A 48 122.01 -20.15 35.73
C GLN A 48 120.83 -21.10 35.97
N SER A 49 120.70 -21.64 37.19
CA SER A 49 119.54 -22.47 37.57
C SER A 49 118.23 -21.69 37.54
N MET A 50 118.23 -20.45 38.04
CA MET A 50 117.07 -19.56 37.98
C MET A 50 116.72 -19.17 36.54
N HIS A 51 117.71 -18.87 35.69
CA HIS A 51 117.48 -18.50 34.29
C HIS A 51 116.77 -19.64 33.54
N LYS A 52 117.24 -20.88 33.71
CA LYS A 52 116.57 -22.07 33.14
C LYS A 52 115.14 -22.25 33.64
N LYS A 53 114.89 -21.99 34.93
CA LYS A 53 113.52 -22.03 35.48
C LYS A 53 112.63 -20.93 34.91
N VAL A 54 113.17 -19.73 34.71
CA VAL A 54 112.43 -18.63 34.08
C VAL A 54 112.10 -18.97 32.63
N GLU A 55 113.06 -19.45 31.84
CA GLU A 55 112.81 -19.90 30.46
C GLU A 55 111.75 -21.00 30.41
N GLN A 56 111.83 -21.99 31.31
CA GLN A 56 110.82 -23.06 31.37
C GLN A 56 109.43 -22.49 31.71
N LEU A 57 109.33 -21.63 32.72
CA LEU A 57 108.07 -20.98 33.09
C LEU A 57 107.52 -20.09 31.97
N GLU A 58 108.38 -19.39 31.23
CA GLU A 58 107.98 -18.60 30.06
C GLU A 58 107.41 -19.48 28.95
N THR A 59 108.02 -20.64 28.68
CA THR A 59 107.49 -21.60 27.70
C THR A 59 106.14 -22.20 28.14
N GLU A 60 106.01 -22.63 29.39
CA GLU A 60 104.75 -23.16 29.93
C GLU A 60 103.65 -22.08 29.96
N HIS A 61 104.00 -20.83 30.27
CA HIS A 61 103.08 -19.70 30.22
C HIS A 61 102.63 -19.41 28.77
N MET A 62 103.54 -19.45 27.80
CA MET A 62 103.22 -19.25 26.39
C MET A 62 102.28 -20.35 25.88
N GLU A 63 102.57 -21.62 26.18
CA GLU A 63 101.69 -22.75 25.82
C GLU A 63 100.31 -22.65 26.47
N SER A 64 100.26 -22.23 27.74
CA SER A 64 99.01 -22.01 28.47
C SER A 64 98.21 -20.84 27.88
N SER A 65 98.89 -19.75 27.51
CA SER A 65 98.28 -18.59 26.85
C SER A 65 97.68 -18.96 25.49
N ASP A 66 98.41 -19.74 24.68
CA ASP A 66 97.94 -20.22 23.38
C ASP A 66 96.72 -21.14 23.52
N LEU A 67 96.72 -22.03 24.51
CA LEU A 67 95.57 -22.89 24.80
C LEU A 67 94.35 -22.07 25.22
N LEU A 68 94.52 -21.08 26.09
CA LEU A 68 93.44 -20.17 26.51
C LEU A 68 92.91 -19.35 25.34
N GLN A 69 93.76 -18.89 24.43
CA GLN A 69 93.34 -18.16 23.24
C GLN A 69 92.50 -19.03 22.28
N ARG A 70 92.88 -20.30 22.07
CA ARG A 70 92.08 -21.25 21.28
C ARG A 70 90.74 -21.55 21.93
N GLN A 71 90.72 -21.84 23.23
CA GLN A 71 89.48 -22.08 23.99
C GLN A 71 88.55 -20.87 23.96
N THR A 72 89.09 -19.66 24.07
CA THR A 72 88.32 -18.41 23.97
C THR A 72 87.70 -18.27 22.57
N SER A 73 88.47 -18.53 21.52
CA SER A 73 88.00 -18.48 20.14
C SER A 73 86.91 -19.51 19.83
N GLU A 74 87.05 -20.74 20.36
CA GLU A 74 86.02 -21.79 20.25
C GLU A 74 84.73 -21.42 21.01
N LEU A 75 84.86 -20.81 22.19
CA LEU A 75 83.72 -20.32 22.96
C LEU A 75 82.99 -19.18 22.22
N GLU A 76 83.73 -18.25 21.63
CA GLU A 76 83.17 -17.18 20.81
C GLU A 76 82.41 -17.72 19.59
N PHE A 77 82.97 -18.72 18.89
CA PHE A 77 82.26 -19.36 17.79
C PHE A 77 81.00 -20.11 18.24
N SER A 78 81.08 -20.83 19.37
CA SER A 78 79.94 -21.56 19.94
C SER A 78 78.81 -20.60 20.37
N THR A 79 79.16 -19.49 21.03
CA THR A 79 78.18 -18.47 21.46
C THR A 79 77.53 -17.77 20.28
N GLN A 80 78.28 -17.44 19.22
CA GLN A 80 77.70 -16.89 17.98
C GLN A 80 76.74 -17.87 17.31
N ARG A 81 77.10 -19.16 17.25
CA ARG A 81 76.23 -20.22 16.71
C ARG A 81 74.97 -20.38 17.54
N GLU A 82 75.08 -20.37 18.87
CA GLU A 82 73.94 -20.44 19.78
C GLU A 82 73.01 -19.23 19.61
N GLU A 83 73.56 -18.02 19.48
CA GLU A 83 72.78 -16.81 19.25
C GLU A 83 72.03 -16.86 17.90
N CYS A 84 72.67 -17.39 16.84
CA CYS A 84 72.01 -17.60 15.55
C CYS A 84 70.85 -18.60 15.67
N LEU A 85 71.08 -19.75 16.32
CA LEU A 85 70.03 -20.75 16.55
C LEU A 85 68.88 -20.20 17.41
N ARG A 86 69.19 -19.36 18.42
CA ARG A 86 68.18 -18.71 19.25
C ARG A 86 67.31 -17.77 18.44
N LYS A 87 67.90 -16.95 17.56
CA LYS A 87 67.16 -16.06 16.65
C LYS A 87 66.28 -16.86 15.68
N GLU A 88 66.77 -17.97 15.15
CA GLU A 88 65.99 -18.86 14.28
C GLU A 88 64.83 -19.54 15.04
N PHE A 89 65.07 -19.98 16.28
CA PHE A 89 64.05 -20.56 17.15
C PHE A 89 62.96 -19.55 17.52
N GLU A 90 63.34 -18.31 17.86
CA GLU A 90 62.39 -17.23 18.13
C GLU A 90 61.56 -16.88 16.89
N ALA A 91 62.21 -16.80 15.71
CA ALA A 91 61.52 -16.53 14.45
C ALA A 91 60.53 -17.64 14.07
N THR A 92 60.92 -18.91 14.25
CA THR A 92 60.04 -20.06 14.00
C THR A 92 58.89 -20.13 15.00
N THR A 93 59.14 -19.87 16.28
CA THR A 93 58.10 -19.80 17.32
C THR A 93 57.08 -18.69 17.02
N LEU A 94 57.54 -17.51 16.59
CA LEU A 94 56.65 -16.43 16.18
C LEU A 94 55.82 -16.81 14.95
N ARG A 95 56.39 -17.55 14.00
CA ARG A 95 55.68 -18.04 12.83
C ARG A 95 54.62 -19.08 13.19
N VAL A 96 54.92 -19.99 14.11
CA VAL A 96 53.94 -20.96 14.64
C VAL A 96 52.78 -20.23 15.30
N ARG A 97 53.06 -19.26 16.19
CA ARG A 97 52.01 -18.48 16.84
C ARG A 97 51.09 -17.76 15.85
N LYS A 98 51.67 -17.13 14.81
CA LYS A 98 50.88 -16.50 13.73
C LYS A 98 50.02 -17.49 12.96
N LEU A 99 50.52 -18.70 12.72
CA LEU A 99 49.72 -19.75 12.07
C LEU A 99 48.58 -20.23 12.98
N GLU A 100 48.82 -20.39 14.27
CA GLU A 100 47.79 -20.73 15.26
C GLU A 100 46.70 -19.66 15.33
N GLU A 101 47.08 -18.37 15.41
CA GLU A 101 46.15 -17.24 15.37
C GLU A 101 45.32 -17.23 14.07
N ASN A 102 45.93 -17.49 12.92
CA ASN A 102 45.22 -17.57 11.64
C ASN A 102 44.23 -18.76 11.60
N ILE A 103 44.64 -19.93 12.08
CA ILE A 103 43.77 -21.12 12.13
C ILE A 103 42.57 -20.86 13.04
N GLU A 104 42.77 -20.20 14.18
CA GLU A 104 41.67 -19.89 15.10
C GLU A 104 40.74 -18.82 14.52
N ALA A 105 41.28 -17.81 13.82
CA ALA A 105 40.46 -16.84 13.08
C ALA A 105 39.63 -17.50 11.97
N GLU A 106 40.21 -18.46 11.22
CA GLU A 106 39.47 -19.23 10.22
C GLU A 106 38.38 -20.11 10.84
N ARG A 107 38.65 -20.75 11.99
CA ARG A 107 37.64 -21.52 12.74
C ARG A 107 36.48 -20.63 13.19
N ALA A 108 36.77 -19.46 13.72
CA ALA A 108 35.75 -18.49 14.12
C ALA A 108 34.89 -18.04 12.93
N ALA A 109 35.53 -17.67 11.80
CA ALA A 109 34.83 -17.30 10.58
C ALA A 109 33.97 -18.45 10.01
N HIS A 110 34.46 -19.68 10.06
CA HIS A 110 33.70 -20.86 9.64
C HIS A 110 32.47 -21.10 10.54
N LEU A 111 32.63 -20.96 11.86
CA LEU A 111 31.50 -21.07 12.79
C LEU A 111 30.45 -19.97 12.54
N GLU A 112 30.88 -18.72 12.36
CA GLU A 112 29.98 -17.61 12.02
C GLU A 112 29.24 -17.87 10.71
N SER A 113 29.95 -18.32 9.66
CA SER A 113 29.34 -18.71 8.39
C SER A 113 28.33 -19.84 8.55
N LYS A 114 28.62 -20.84 9.40
CA LYS A 114 27.71 -21.95 9.68
C LYS A 114 26.44 -21.47 10.39
N PHE A 115 26.57 -20.65 11.44
CA PHE A 115 25.43 -20.06 12.13
C PHE A 115 24.58 -19.19 11.19
N ASN A 116 25.22 -18.37 10.36
CA ASN A 116 24.51 -17.55 9.38
C ASN A 116 23.75 -18.41 8.35
N SER A 117 24.34 -19.53 7.90
CA SER A 117 23.65 -20.49 7.02
C SER A 117 22.45 -21.14 7.70
N GLU A 118 22.55 -21.51 8.98
CA GLU A 118 21.44 -22.08 9.75
C GLU A 118 20.30 -21.07 9.94
N ILE A 119 20.63 -19.80 10.22
CA ILE A 119 19.64 -18.70 10.30
C ILE A 119 18.92 -18.53 8.96
N ILE A 120 19.65 -18.54 7.83
CA ILE A 120 19.05 -18.45 6.50
C ILE A 120 18.12 -19.64 6.24
N GLN A 121 18.52 -20.86 6.59
CA GLN A 121 17.68 -22.05 6.42
C GLN A 121 16.40 -21.98 7.27
N LEU A 122 16.50 -21.53 8.52
CA LEU A 122 15.32 -21.31 9.36
C LEU A 122 14.40 -20.26 8.75
N ARG A 123 14.96 -19.16 8.21
CA ARG A 123 14.16 -18.12 7.57
C ARG A 123 13.47 -18.60 6.31
N ILE A 124 14.13 -19.43 5.51
CA ILE A 124 13.52 -20.07 4.33
C ILE A 124 12.34 -20.95 4.78
N ARG A 125 12.52 -21.77 5.83
CA ARG A 125 11.44 -22.61 6.35
C ARG A 125 10.25 -21.80 6.87
N ASP A 126 10.49 -20.69 7.58
CA ASP A 126 9.42 -19.81 8.04
C ASP A 126 8.65 -19.18 6.86
N LEU A 127 9.37 -18.76 5.82
CA LEU A 127 8.78 -18.21 4.61
C LEU A 127 7.98 -19.27 3.83
N GLU A 128 8.48 -20.50 3.74
CA GLU A 128 7.75 -21.62 3.14
C GLU A 128 6.47 -21.95 3.93
N GLY A 129 6.53 -21.94 5.26
CA GLY A 129 5.37 -22.11 6.13
C GLY A 129 4.34 -21.00 5.93
N ALA A 130 4.76 -19.73 5.95
CA ALA A 130 3.89 -18.59 5.69
C ALA A 130 3.27 -18.65 4.29
N LEU A 131 4.03 -19.04 3.27
CA LEU A 131 3.55 -19.21 1.91
C LEU A 131 2.48 -20.31 1.80
N GLN A 132 2.62 -21.42 2.53
CA GLN A 132 1.61 -22.47 2.53
C GLN A 132 0.31 -22.03 3.21
N VAL A 133 0.41 -21.29 4.32
CA VAL A 133 -0.77 -20.69 4.98
C VAL A 133 -1.46 -19.70 4.04
N GLU A 134 -0.70 -18.84 3.36
CA GLU A 134 -1.24 -17.88 2.40
C GLU A 134 -1.93 -18.58 1.22
N LYS A 135 -1.35 -19.66 0.69
CA LYS A 135 -1.98 -20.48 -0.36
C LYS A 135 -3.29 -21.12 0.11
N ALA A 136 -3.35 -21.60 1.35
CA ALA A 136 -4.58 -22.17 1.91
C ALA A 136 -5.66 -21.09 2.07
N SER A 137 -5.30 -19.92 2.62
CA SER A 137 -6.21 -18.78 2.74
C SER A 137 -6.69 -18.27 1.37
N GLN A 138 -5.80 -18.22 0.37
CA GLN A 138 -6.18 -17.87 -0.99
C GLN A 138 -7.15 -18.89 -1.61
N ALA A 139 -6.94 -20.19 -1.38
CA ALA A 139 -7.84 -21.23 -1.86
C ALA A 139 -9.25 -21.12 -1.23
N GLU A 140 -9.32 -20.81 0.07
CA GLU A 140 -10.58 -20.53 0.78
C GLU A 140 -11.28 -19.30 0.19
N ALA A 141 -10.56 -18.19 0.03
CA ALA A 141 -11.11 -16.97 -0.57
C ALA A 141 -11.62 -17.20 -2.01
N VAL A 142 -10.95 -18.04 -2.80
CA VAL A 142 -11.41 -18.43 -4.14
C VAL A 142 -12.69 -19.28 -4.07
N ALA A 143 -12.80 -20.19 -3.11
CA ALA A 143 -14.02 -20.98 -2.90
C ALA A 143 -15.21 -20.08 -2.52
N ASP A 144 -15.00 -19.13 -1.61
CA ASP A 144 -16.01 -18.14 -1.20
C ASP A 144 -16.45 -17.27 -2.38
N LEU A 145 -15.52 -16.80 -3.20
CA LEU A 145 -15.83 -16.05 -4.41
C LEU A 145 -16.66 -16.86 -5.41
N GLU A 146 -16.39 -18.16 -5.57
CA GLU A 146 -17.21 -19.01 -6.45
C GLU A 146 -18.61 -19.25 -5.86
N MET A 147 -18.75 -19.35 -4.54
CA MET A 147 -20.07 -19.41 -3.90
C MET A 147 -20.87 -18.13 -4.13
N ILE A 148 -20.28 -16.96 -3.87
CA ILE A 148 -20.92 -15.65 -4.10
C ILE A 148 -21.33 -15.51 -5.58
N LYS A 149 -20.46 -15.92 -6.51
CA LYS A 149 -20.77 -15.91 -7.94
C LYS A 149 -21.95 -16.82 -8.30
N ASN A 150 -22.10 -17.97 -7.64
CA ASN A 150 -23.25 -18.84 -7.84
C ASN A 150 -24.53 -18.22 -7.26
N GLU A 151 -24.47 -17.58 -6.08
CA GLU A 151 -25.59 -16.83 -5.52
C GLU A 151 -26.04 -15.69 -6.45
N PHE A 152 -25.09 -14.94 -7.04
CA PHE A 152 -25.42 -13.93 -8.04
C PHE A 152 -26.14 -14.50 -9.25
N LYS A 153 -25.74 -15.67 -9.76
CA LYS A 153 -26.44 -16.34 -10.87
C LYS A 153 -27.84 -16.78 -10.50
N GLU A 154 -28.06 -17.24 -9.27
CA GLU A 154 -29.39 -17.60 -8.78
C GLU A 154 -30.30 -16.38 -8.66
N VAL A 155 -29.77 -15.27 -8.14
CA VAL A 155 -30.48 -13.99 -8.06
C VAL A 155 -30.82 -13.47 -9.45
N GLU A 156 -29.89 -13.51 -10.40
CA GLU A 156 -30.13 -13.12 -11.79
C GLU A 156 -31.22 -13.99 -12.44
N SER A 157 -31.19 -15.30 -12.19
CA SER A 157 -32.21 -16.24 -12.66
C SER A 157 -33.58 -16.01 -12.00
N ALA A 158 -33.61 -15.62 -10.72
CA ALA A 158 -34.83 -15.23 -10.03
C ALA A 158 -35.39 -13.90 -10.57
N TYR A 159 -34.51 -12.95 -10.85
CA TYR A 159 -34.87 -11.66 -11.45
C TYR A 159 -35.50 -11.84 -12.84
N GLU A 160 -34.89 -12.63 -13.73
CA GLU A 160 -35.46 -12.86 -15.06
C GLU A 160 -36.81 -13.61 -15.00
N ARG A 161 -37.00 -14.53 -14.04
CA ARG A 161 -38.31 -15.15 -13.79
C ARG A 161 -39.35 -14.13 -13.35
N GLU A 162 -39.00 -13.25 -12.41
CA GLU A 162 -39.94 -12.23 -11.91
C GLU A 162 -40.30 -11.21 -12.98
N LYS A 163 -39.33 -10.84 -13.81
CA LYS A 163 -39.55 -9.99 -14.99
C LYS A 163 -40.52 -10.61 -15.98
N LEU A 164 -40.40 -11.91 -16.28
CA LEU A 164 -41.36 -12.63 -17.13
C LEU A 164 -42.75 -12.70 -16.48
N ASN A 165 -42.84 -13.00 -15.18
CA ASN A 165 -44.10 -13.01 -14.44
C ASN A 165 -44.79 -11.63 -14.43
N ALA A 166 -44.02 -10.55 -14.28
CA ALA A 166 -44.54 -9.19 -14.32
C ALA A 166 -45.07 -8.84 -15.73
N GLN A 167 -44.37 -9.25 -16.78
CA GLN A 167 -44.85 -9.09 -18.16
C GLN A 167 -46.16 -9.86 -18.41
N GLU A 168 -46.25 -11.10 -17.95
CA GLU A 168 -47.47 -11.90 -18.07
C GLU A 168 -48.64 -11.28 -17.28
N SER A 169 -48.36 -10.79 -16.07
CA SER A 169 -49.35 -10.11 -15.23
C SER A 169 -49.84 -8.81 -15.88
N PHE A 170 -48.93 -8.05 -16.48
CA PHE A 170 -49.28 -6.84 -17.25
C PHE A 170 -50.13 -7.17 -18.47
N ALA A 171 -49.83 -8.27 -19.19
CA ALA A 171 -50.66 -8.72 -20.31
C ALA A 171 -52.07 -9.12 -19.85
N LYS A 172 -52.20 -9.82 -18.71
CA LYS A 172 -53.49 -10.18 -18.11
C LYS A 172 -54.28 -8.93 -17.69
N LEU A 173 -53.61 -7.95 -17.08
CA LEU A 173 -54.23 -6.68 -16.71
C LEU A 173 -54.80 -5.94 -17.92
N ASN A 174 -54.02 -5.84 -19.01
CA ASN A 174 -54.47 -5.19 -20.25
C ASN A 174 -55.64 -5.92 -20.94
N LEU A 175 -55.76 -7.24 -20.73
CA LEU A 175 -56.91 -8.00 -21.21
C LEU A 175 -58.14 -7.65 -20.37
N LEU A 176 -58.02 -7.67 -19.04
CA LEU A 176 -59.09 -7.32 -18.11
C LEU A 176 -59.56 -5.88 -18.30
N GLU A 177 -58.66 -4.92 -18.54
CA GLU A 177 -59.03 -3.54 -18.87
C GLU A 177 -59.86 -3.45 -20.15
N ARG A 178 -59.49 -4.20 -21.20
CA ARG A 178 -60.26 -4.25 -22.45
C ARG A 178 -61.62 -4.91 -22.25
N GLU A 179 -61.69 -5.99 -21.49
CA GLU A 179 -62.95 -6.66 -21.14
C GLU A 179 -63.85 -5.73 -20.32
N TYR A 180 -63.29 -5.05 -19.32
CA TYR A 180 -64.00 -4.05 -18.52
C TYR A 180 -64.54 -2.93 -19.40
N PHE A 181 -63.70 -2.32 -20.24
CA PHE A 181 -64.12 -1.25 -21.15
C PHE A 181 -65.23 -1.71 -22.10
N SER A 182 -65.12 -2.93 -22.64
CA SER A 182 -66.14 -3.51 -23.51
C SER A 182 -67.46 -3.73 -22.77
N ARG A 183 -67.39 -4.26 -21.53
CA ARG A 183 -68.56 -4.47 -20.67
C ARG A 183 -69.23 -3.15 -20.30
N THR A 184 -68.45 -2.14 -19.95
CA THR A 184 -68.96 -0.79 -19.63
C THR A 184 -69.65 -0.18 -20.85
N LYS A 185 -69.08 -0.35 -22.05
CA LYS A 185 -69.68 0.12 -23.30
C LYS A 185 -71.05 -0.53 -23.54
N THR A 186 -71.15 -1.86 -23.44
CA THR A 186 -72.43 -2.57 -23.62
C THR A 186 -73.46 -2.16 -22.57
N LEU A 187 -73.04 -1.98 -21.32
CA LEU A 187 -73.93 -1.55 -20.24
C LEU A 187 -74.45 -0.12 -20.47
N ASN A 188 -73.61 0.78 -20.99
CA ASN A 188 -74.04 2.12 -21.38
C ASN A 188 -75.03 2.10 -22.55
N GLU A 189 -74.79 1.24 -23.55
CA GLU A 189 -75.72 1.05 -24.66
C GLU A 189 -77.09 0.54 -24.16
N GLU A 190 -77.11 -0.43 -23.23
CA GLU A 190 -78.34 -0.92 -22.58
C GLU A 190 -79.04 0.17 -21.77
N ILE A 191 -78.29 0.99 -21.01
CA ILE A 191 -78.84 2.12 -20.25
C ILE A 191 -79.49 3.14 -21.18
N GLU A 192 -78.85 3.49 -22.30
CA GLU A 192 -79.42 4.42 -23.27
C GLU A 192 -80.67 3.86 -23.94
N GLU A 193 -80.71 2.56 -24.22
CA GLU A 193 -81.90 1.90 -24.75
C GLU A 193 -83.05 1.93 -23.72
N GLN A 194 -82.76 1.62 -22.44
CA GLN A 194 -83.74 1.74 -21.36
C GLN A 194 -84.25 3.17 -21.19
N LYS A 195 -83.38 4.19 -21.30
CA LYS A 195 -83.80 5.60 -21.28
C LYS A 195 -84.77 5.92 -22.40
N LYS A 196 -84.55 5.43 -23.63
CA LYS A 196 -85.50 5.62 -24.74
C LYS A 196 -86.86 5.00 -24.43
N VAL A 197 -86.88 3.78 -23.89
CA VAL A 197 -88.13 3.11 -23.50
C VAL A 197 -88.88 3.90 -22.41
N ILE A 198 -88.16 4.40 -21.40
CA ILE A 198 -88.74 5.24 -20.35
C ILE A 198 -89.33 6.53 -20.95
N ILE A 199 -88.64 7.17 -21.91
CA ILE A 199 -89.13 8.36 -22.60
C ILE A 199 -90.42 8.05 -23.38
N ASP A 200 -90.49 6.93 -24.10
CA ASP A 200 -91.69 6.53 -24.84
C ASP A 200 -92.88 6.24 -23.92
N LEU A 201 -92.65 5.48 -22.85
CA LEU A 201 -93.66 5.21 -21.82
C LEU A 201 -94.13 6.50 -21.15
N SER A 202 -93.23 7.43 -20.86
CA SER A 202 -93.58 8.74 -20.28
C SER A 202 -94.47 9.56 -21.23
N LYS A 203 -94.19 9.55 -22.54
CA LYS A 203 -95.05 10.20 -23.55
C LYS A 203 -96.44 9.57 -23.63
N ARG A 204 -96.53 8.23 -23.61
CA ARG A 204 -97.81 7.51 -23.59
C ARG A 204 -98.60 7.80 -22.32
N LEU A 205 -97.94 7.85 -21.17
CA LEU A 205 -98.56 8.20 -19.91
C LEU A 205 -99.13 9.62 -19.96
N GLN A 206 -98.36 10.59 -20.45
CA GLN A 206 -98.82 11.97 -20.63
C GLN A 206 -100.01 12.09 -21.59
N TYR A 207 -100.02 11.32 -22.68
CA TYR A 207 -101.17 11.27 -23.59
C TYR A 207 -102.42 10.70 -22.90
N ASN A 208 -102.28 9.60 -22.15
CA ASN A 208 -103.38 9.01 -21.39
C ASN A 208 -103.90 9.95 -20.28
N GLU A 209 -103.01 10.64 -19.56
CA GLU A 209 -103.41 11.66 -18.57
C GLU A 209 -104.22 12.78 -19.21
N LYS A 210 -103.80 13.25 -20.40
CA LYS A 210 -104.54 14.26 -21.16
C LYS A 210 -105.91 13.75 -21.60
N SER A 211 -105.99 12.53 -22.15
CA SER A 211 -107.25 11.92 -22.56
C SER A 211 -108.20 11.68 -21.37
N CYS A 212 -107.69 11.24 -20.22
CA CYS A 212 -108.48 11.14 -18.99
C CYS A 212 -109.00 12.51 -18.53
N SER A 213 -108.19 13.57 -18.65
CA SER A 213 -108.62 14.93 -18.31
C SER A 213 -109.72 15.42 -19.24
N GLU A 214 -109.60 15.19 -20.56
CA GLU A 214 -110.61 15.52 -21.57
C GLU A 214 -111.93 14.74 -21.32
N LEU A 215 -111.86 13.44 -21.03
CA LEU A 215 -113.03 12.62 -20.66
C LEU A 215 -113.66 13.08 -19.34
N GLN A 216 -112.86 13.55 -18.38
CA GLN A 216 -113.36 14.09 -17.12
C GLN A 216 -114.06 15.44 -17.32
N GLU A 217 -113.57 16.28 -18.22
CA GLU A 217 -114.25 17.50 -18.65
C GLU A 217 -115.57 17.19 -19.37
N GLU A 218 -115.58 16.21 -20.29
CA GLU A 218 -116.81 15.74 -20.95
C GLU A 218 -117.82 15.18 -19.94
N LEU A 219 -117.38 14.42 -18.95
CA LEU A 219 -118.23 13.91 -17.87
C LEU A 219 -118.83 15.05 -17.03
N VAL A 220 -118.04 16.10 -16.74
CA VAL A 220 -118.54 17.30 -16.03
C VAL A 220 -119.58 18.03 -16.88
N MET A 221 -119.35 18.15 -18.19
CA MET A 221 -120.32 18.75 -19.12
C MET A 221 -121.60 17.91 -19.22
N ALA A 222 -121.49 16.59 -19.28
CA ALA A 222 -122.64 15.67 -19.27
C ALA A 222 -123.41 15.75 -17.95
N LYS A 223 -122.72 15.84 -16.80
CA LYS A 223 -123.36 16.07 -15.49
C LYS A 223 -124.07 17.41 -15.41
N LYS A 224 -123.50 18.48 -15.98
CA LYS A 224 -124.19 19.78 -16.10
C LYS A 224 -125.43 19.68 -16.99
N HIS A 225 -125.35 18.95 -18.09
CA HIS A 225 -126.50 18.74 -18.97
C HIS A 225 -127.60 17.89 -18.31
N GLN A 226 -127.22 16.86 -17.55
CA GLN A 226 -128.14 16.08 -16.73
C GLN A 226 -128.80 16.94 -15.65
N ALA A 227 -128.03 17.78 -14.94
CA ALA A 227 -128.57 18.72 -13.96
C ALA A 227 -129.56 19.71 -14.60
N PHE A 228 -129.22 20.25 -15.78
CA PHE A 228 -130.11 21.12 -16.55
C PHE A 228 -131.41 20.40 -16.96
N LEU A 229 -131.34 19.14 -17.40
CA LEU A 229 -132.52 18.35 -17.73
C LEU A 229 -133.37 18.02 -16.49
N VAL A 230 -132.75 17.72 -15.34
CA VAL A 230 -133.46 17.50 -14.07
C VAL A 230 -134.14 18.79 -13.61
N GLU A 231 -133.47 19.94 -13.71
CA GLU A 231 -134.05 21.25 -13.42
C GLU A 231 -135.19 21.59 -14.38
N THR A 232 -135.03 21.28 -15.67
CA THR A 232 -136.09 21.45 -16.69
C THR A 232 -137.27 20.53 -16.39
N CYS A 233 -137.04 19.28 -15.96
CA CYS A 233 -138.10 18.36 -15.53
C CYS A 233 -138.76 18.82 -14.23
N GLU A 234 -138.02 19.31 -13.24
CA GLU A 234 -138.58 19.91 -12.02
C GLU A 234 -139.41 21.15 -12.34
N ASN A 235 -138.95 22.00 -13.25
CA ASN A 235 -139.68 23.18 -13.69
C ASN A 235 -140.94 22.80 -14.49
N ASN A 236 -140.88 21.77 -15.34
CA ASN A 236 -142.05 21.22 -16.04
C ASN A 236 -143.03 20.55 -15.07
N VAL A 237 -142.56 19.91 -14.00
CA VAL A 237 -143.41 19.35 -12.94
C VAL A 237 -144.06 20.47 -12.11
N LYS A 238 -143.32 21.54 -11.79
CA LYS A 238 -143.87 22.75 -11.15
C LYS A 238 -144.87 23.50 -12.05
N GLU A 239 -144.65 23.50 -13.37
CA GLU A 239 -145.62 24.00 -14.36
C GLU A 239 -146.86 23.10 -14.45
N LEU A 240 -146.70 21.77 -14.42
CA LEU A 240 -147.84 20.84 -14.38
C LEU A 240 -148.64 20.93 -13.07
N GLU A 241 -147.99 21.23 -11.94
CA GLU A 241 -148.64 21.57 -10.68
C GLU A 241 -149.35 22.94 -10.75
N SER A 242 -148.78 23.93 -11.46
CA SER A 242 -149.40 25.24 -11.74
C SER A 242 -150.56 25.18 -12.74
N ILE A 243 -150.57 24.19 -13.66
CA ILE A 243 -151.60 23.96 -14.68
C ILE A 243 -152.80 23.20 -14.08
N LEU A 244 -152.62 22.44 -13.00
CA LEU A 244 -153.72 21.70 -12.35
C LEU A 244 -154.61 22.60 -11.47
N ASP A 245 -154.12 23.76 -11.02
CA ASP A 245 -154.84 24.69 -10.13
C ASP A 245 -155.47 25.93 -10.80
N SER A 246 -155.39 26.07 -12.14
CA SER A 246 -155.93 27.25 -12.85
C SER A 246 -156.80 26.95 -14.08
N PHE A 247 -158.08 26.67 -13.82
CA PHE A 247 -159.30 26.96 -14.63
C PHE A 247 -159.36 26.48 -16.11
N THR A 248 -160.32 25.60 -16.45
CA THR A 248 -161.62 25.95 -17.07
C THR A 248 -161.64 27.09 -18.12
N VAL A 249 -162.02 26.70 -19.35
CA VAL A 249 -162.71 27.46 -20.42
C VAL A 249 -161.96 28.66 -21.06
N SER A 250 -161.66 28.55 -22.36
CA SER A 250 -162.06 29.47 -23.46
C SER A 250 -161.02 29.68 -24.58
N GLY A 251 -161.42 29.40 -25.84
CA GLY A 251 -161.36 30.37 -26.96
C GLY A 251 -160.05 30.70 -27.74
N GLN A 252 -159.85 29.99 -28.86
CA GLN A 252 -159.43 30.43 -30.23
C GLN A 252 -158.37 31.55 -30.53
N TRP A 253 -157.39 31.14 -31.36
CA TRP A 253 -156.97 31.65 -32.71
C TRP A 253 -155.65 32.43 -32.97
N THR A 254 -155.14 32.17 -34.20
CA THR A 254 -154.15 32.84 -35.11
C THR A 254 -152.72 32.23 -35.12
N SER A 255 -152.04 31.80 -36.21
CA SER A 255 -151.96 32.00 -37.69
C SER A 255 -150.85 32.96 -38.19
N GLY A 256 -149.98 32.48 -39.10
CA GLY A 256 -148.98 33.22 -39.94
C GLY A 256 -147.59 32.53 -40.00
N ILE A 257 -147.10 31.81 -41.03
CA ILE A 257 -146.80 32.00 -42.49
C ILE A 257 -145.38 32.52 -42.80
N HIS A 258 -144.63 31.81 -43.70
CA HIS A 258 -143.84 32.27 -44.90
C HIS A 258 -142.87 31.15 -45.41
N LYS A 259 -143.05 30.48 -46.58
CA LYS A 259 -142.64 30.72 -48.02
C LYS A 259 -141.10 30.79 -48.27
N ASP A 260 -140.46 30.27 -49.34
CA ASP A 260 -140.71 30.16 -50.80
C ASP A 260 -139.66 29.19 -51.45
N LYS A 261 -140.01 28.24 -52.35
CA LYS A 261 -139.83 28.18 -53.84
C LYS A 261 -138.43 27.98 -54.46
N ASP A 262 -138.25 26.91 -55.25
CA ASP A 262 -138.04 26.92 -56.74
C ASP A 262 -137.49 25.58 -57.30
N LYS A 263 -137.77 25.31 -58.59
CA LYS A 263 -137.48 24.09 -59.40
C LYS A 263 -137.29 24.56 -60.87
N PRO A 264 -136.62 23.86 -61.82
CA PRO A 264 -135.38 23.03 -61.84
C PRO A 264 -134.36 23.49 -62.94
N PRO A 265 -133.28 22.73 -63.18
CA PRO A 265 -132.95 22.39 -64.57
C PRO A 265 -132.55 20.92 -64.84
N SER A 266 -133.00 20.42 -66.00
CA SER A 266 -132.44 19.39 -66.90
C SER A 266 -131.93 18.04 -66.33
N PHE A 267 -132.76 17.03 -66.60
CA PHE A 267 -132.85 15.66 -66.05
C PHE A 267 -131.67 14.66 -66.28
N PRO A 268 -130.85 14.66 -67.35
CA PRO A 268 -129.95 13.50 -67.57
C PRO A 268 -128.59 13.54 -66.83
N VAL A 269 -127.98 14.72 -66.65
CA VAL A 269 -126.62 14.86 -66.09
C VAL A 269 -126.63 14.97 -64.56
N VAL A 270 -127.72 15.52 -64.00
CA VAL A 270 -128.03 15.42 -62.57
C VAL A 270 -128.35 13.97 -62.20
N LEU A 271 -129.01 13.19 -63.07
CA LEU A 271 -129.27 11.78 -62.82
C LEU A 271 -128.00 10.96 -62.67
N GLU A 272 -126.94 11.21 -63.44
CA GLU A 272 -125.70 10.41 -63.39
C GLU A 272 -124.78 10.80 -62.22
N THR A 273 -124.75 12.10 -61.88
CA THR A 273 -124.03 12.60 -60.71
C THR A 273 -124.74 12.19 -59.43
N LEU A 274 -126.09 12.30 -59.41
CA LEU A 274 -126.93 11.64 -58.40
C LEU A 274 -126.67 10.15 -58.42
N ARG A 275 -126.59 9.45 -59.56
CA ARG A 275 -126.36 7.98 -59.59
C ARG A 275 -125.10 7.60 -58.86
N ARG A 276 -123.97 8.29 -59.05
CA ARG A 276 -122.71 7.98 -58.35
C ARG A 276 -122.75 8.36 -56.87
N THR A 277 -123.24 9.55 -56.49
CA THR A 277 -123.44 9.86 -55.06
C THR A 277 -124.50 8.98 -54.42
N LEU A 278 -125.53 8.56 -55.15
CA LEU A 278 -126.59 7.65 -54.71
C LEU A 278 -126.08 6.23 -54.65
N THR A 279 -125.09 5.82 -55.44
CA THR A 279 -124.43 4.51 -55.31
C THR A 279 -123.48 4.52 -54.10
N ASP A 280 -122.76 5.62 -53.84
CA ASP A 280 -121.94 5.78 -52.63
C ASP A 280 -122.81 5.92 -51.36
N TYR A 281 -123.93 6.65 -51.43
CA TYR A 281 -124.93 6.68 -50.38
C TYR A 281 -125.66 5.35 -50.28
N GLN A 282 -125.92 4.62 -51.37
CA GLN A 282 -126.51 3.28 -51.33
C GLN A 282 -125.54 2.30 -50.70
N ASN A 283 -124.24 2.33 -51.00
CA ASN A 283 -123.26 1.45 -50.39
C ASN A 283 -123.04 1.79 -48.91
N LYS A 284 -122.96 3.08 -48.54
CA LYS A 284 -122.92 3.49 -47.12
C LYS A 284 -124.23 3.22 -46.39
N LEU A 285 -125.36 3.28 -47.09
CA LEU A 285 -126.67 2.93 -46.55
C LEU A 285 -126.88 1.42 -46.54
N GLU A 286 -126.20 0.65 -47.37
CA GLU A 286 -126.15 -0.81 -47.36
C GLU A 286 -125.23 -1.29 -46.23
N ASP A 287 -124.07 -0.66 -46.03
CA ASP A 287 -123.18 -0.93 -44.89
C ASP A 287 -123.84 -0.54 -43.57
N ALA A 288 -124.44 0.66 -43.51
CA ALA A 288 -125.27 1.06 -42.38
C ALA A 288 -126.55 0.22 -42.28
N SER A 289 -127.12 -0.28 -43.38
CA SER A 289 -128.26 -1.21 -43.36
C SER A 289 -127.83 -2.61 -42.97
N ASN A 290 -126.59 -3.03 -43.19
CA ASN A 290 -126.05 -4.32 -42.78
C ASN A 290 -125.62 -4.28 -41.31
N GLU A 291 -125.11 -3.15 -40.82
CA GLU A 291 -124.96 -2.88 -39.39
C GLU A 291 -126.33 -2.71 -38.72
N ILE A 292 -127.28 -2.00 -39.32
CA ILE A 292 -128.66 -1.90 -38.82
C ILE A 292 -129.39 -3.24 -38.96
N ASN A 293 -129.09 -4.10 -39.94
CA ASN A 293 -129.66 -5.45 -40.05
C ASN A 293 -128.99 -6.40 -39.07
N SER A 294 -127.69 -6.31 -38.81
CA SER A 294 -127.01 -7.03 -37.73
C SER A 294 -127.52 -6.58 -36.36
N MET A 295 -127.71 -5.28 -36.18
CA MET A 295 -128.23 -4.67 -34.97
C MET A 295 -129.75 -4.83 -34.89
N ASN A 296 -130.47 -4.98 -36.00
CA ASN A 296 -131.87 -5.38 -36.07
C ASN A 296 -132.01 -6.89 -35.87
N ASP A 297 -131.05 -7.73 -36.23
CA ASP A 297 -131.07 -9.17 -35.95
C ASP A 297 -130.75 -9.40 -34.48
N ALA A 298 -129.85 -8.60 -33.90
CA ALA A 298 -129.61 -8.54 -32.47
C ALA A 298 -130.80 -7.92 -31.74
N LYS A 299 -131.39 -6.83 -32.27
CA LYS A 299 -132.58 -6.17 -31.72
C LYS A 299 -133.83 -7.02 -31.92
N GLU A 300 -133.97 -7.80 -32.98
CA GLU A 300 -135.05 -8.75 -33.28
C GLU A 300 -134.82 -10.03 -32.50
N LYS A 301 -133.59 -10.46 -32.19
CA LYS A 301 -133.36 -11.46 -31.15
C LYS A 301 -133.77 -10.95 -29.78
N THR A 302 -133.32 -9.75 -29.39
CA THR A 302 -133.72 -9.17 -28.10
C THR A 302 -135.16 -8.72 -28.07
N SER A 303 -135.78 -8.38 -29.21
CA SER A 303 -137.19 -7.99 -29.36
C SER A 303 -138.05 -9.21 -29.52
N ASN A 304 -137.58 -10.32 -30.07
CA ASN A 304 -138.28 -11.60 -30.02
C ASN A 304 -138.12 -12.24 -28.64
N GLU A 305 -137.02 -12.02 -27.91
CA GLU A 305 -136.90 -12.38 -26.48
C GLU A 305 -137.70 -11.42 -25.60
N LEU A 306 -137.73 -10.13 -25.92
CA LEU A 306 -138.52 -9.12 -25.20
C LEU A 306 -139.99 -9.22 -25.57
N ASP A 307 -140.37 -9.57 -26.79
CA ASP A 307 -141.73 -9.90 -27.22
C ASP A 307 -142.10 -11.31 -26.79
N PHE A 308 -141.18 -12.26 -26.63
CA PHE A 308 -141.47 -13.56 -26.00
C PHE A 308 -141.70 -13.37 -24.50
N THR A 309 -140.89 -12.55 -23.82
CA THR A 309 -141.10 -12.22 -22.41
C THR A 309 -142.28 -11.27 -22.22
N LYS A 310 -142.54 -10.34 -23.13
CA LYS A 310 -143.71 -9.45 -23.14
C LYS A 310 -144.95 -10.19 -23.54
N GLN A 311 -144.95 -11.13 -24.48
CA GLN A 311 -146.07 -12.03 -24.81
C GLN A 311 -146.25 -13.08 -23.71
N LYS A 312 -145.21 -13.45 -22.95
CA LYS A 312 -145.31 -14.25 -21.71
C LYS A 312 -145.86 -13.43 -20.54
N ILE A 313 -145.51 -12.15 -20.43
CA ILE A 313 -146.06 -11.19 -19.46
C ILE A 313 -147.47 -10.81 -19.87
N GLU A 314 -147.79 -10.65 -21.14
CA GLU A 314 -149.08 -10.24 -21.68
C GLU A 314 -150.02 -11.44 -21.75
N SER A 315 -149.51 -12.67 -21.94
CA SER A 315 -150.26 -13.90 -21.67
C SER A 315 -150.43 -14.15 -20.18
N HIS A 316 -149.47 -13.82 -19.30
CA HIS A 316 -149.70 -13.84 -17.85
C HIS A 316 -150.66 -12.74 -17.40
N THR A 317 -150.61 -11.55 -17.99
CA THR A 317 -151.48 -10.41 -17.67
C THR A 317 -152.86 -10.61 -18.28
N LYS A 318 -152.97 -11.25 -19.45
CA LYS A 318 -154.22 -11.73 -20.06
C LYS A 318 -154.75 -12.94 -19.30
N ASN A 319 -153.93 -13.85 -18.79
CA ASN A 319 -154.36 -14.95 -17.92
C ASN A 319 -154.81 -14.44 -16.54
N ILE A 320 -154.16 -13.40 -16.00
CA ILE A 320 -154.58 -12.72 -14.77
C ILE A 320 -155.84 -11.89 -15.04
N LYS A 321 -155.95 -11.17 -16.16
CA LYS A 321 -157.18 -10.48 -16.57
C LYS A 321 -158.30 -11.46 -16.85
N GLU A 322 -158.05 -12.58 -17.51
CA GLU A 322 -159.01 -13.65 -17.78
C GLU A 322 -159.42 -14.35 -16.49
N LYS A 323 -158.50 -14.59 -15.55
CA LYS A 323 -158.82 -15.09 -14.21
C LYS A 323 -159.57 -14.06 -13.38
N LEU A 324 -159.27 -12.77 -13.51
CA LEU A 324 -159.94 -11.68 -12.81
C LEU A 324 -161.32 -11.38 -13.42
N THR A 325 -161.47 -11.45 -14.74
CA THR A 325 -162.76 -11.40 -15.44
C THR A 325 -163.52 -12.69 -15.21
N PHE A 326 -162.89 -13.85 -15.09
CA PHE A 326 -163.54 -15.12 -14.72
C PHE A 326 -164.02 -15.06 -13.28
N LEU A 327 -163.24 -14.49 -12.35
CA LEU A 327 -163.65 -14.25 -10.97
C LEU A 327 -164.74 -13.17 -10.88
N HIS A 328 -164.68 -12.13 -11.72
CA HIS A 328 -165.69 -11.07 -11.79
C HIS A 328 -166.97 -11.55 -12.49
N THR A 329 -166.87 -12.44 -13.49
CA THR A 329 -168.00 -13.08 -14.19
C THR A 329 -168.59 -14.20 -13.33
N LEU A 330 -167.80 -14.90 -12.52
CA LEU A 330 -168.27 -15.82 -11.47
C LEU A 330 -168.92 -15.05 -10.33
N TYR A 331 -168.33 -13.93 -9.88
CA TYR A 331 -168.92 -13.07 -8.86
C TYR A 331 -170.22 -12.44 -9.36
N GLN A 332 -170.30 -11.99 -10.63
CA GLN A 332 -171.54 -11.52 -11.25
C GLN A 332 -172.52 -12.66 -11.58
N HIS A 333 -172.09 -13.88 -11.94
CA HIS A 333 -172.98 -15.05 -12.08
C HIS A 333 -173.46 -15.59 -10.74
N LEU A 334 -172.69 -15.46 -9.67
CA LEU A 334 -173.08 -15.85 -8.31
C LEU A 334 -174.06 -14.82 -7.72
N VAL A 335 -173.83 -13.52 -8.00
CA VAL A 335 -174.71 -12.41 -7.59
C VAL A 335 -175.98 -12.33 -8.46
N ALA A 336 -175.93 -12.65 -9.74
CA ALA A 336 -177.09 -12.72 -10.64
C ALA A 336 -177.80 -14.10 -10.65
N GLY A 337 -177.13 -15.16 -10.18
CA GLY A 337 -177.63 -16.54 -10.15
C GLY A 337 -178.22 -17.01 -8.82
N CYS A 338 -178.15 -16.21 -7.74
CA CYS A 338 -178.91 -16.46 -6.51
C CYS A 338 -180.28 -15.78 -6.47
N VAL A 339 -180.72 -15.14 -7.57
CA VAL A 339 -182.07 -14.59 -7.72
C VAL A 339 -182.61 -14.94 -9.12
N LEU A 340 -183.35 -16.06 -9.19
CA LEU A 340 -184.21 -16.53 -10.31
C LEU A 340 -183.63 -17.54 -11.34
N ILE A 341 -183.52 -18.80 -10.95
CA ILE A 341 -184.02 -19.97 -11.70
C ILE A 341 -184.63 -20.88 -10.61
N LYS A 342 -185.94 -21.04 -10.37
CA LYS A 342 -187.12 -21.26 -11.22
C LYS A 342 -186.92 -22.32 -12.30
N GLN A 343 -187.17 -23.57 -11.87
CA GLN A 343 -187.69 -24.75 -12.58
C GLN A 343 -187.30 -24.97 -14.06
N PRO A 344 -186.74 -26.16 -14.38
CA PRO A 344 -187.16 -26.95 -15.52
C PRO A 344 -188.34 -27.83 -15.12
N GLU A 345 -189.39 -27.72 -15.92
CA GLU A 345 -190.55 -28.59 -15.96
C GLU A 345 -190.16 -30.06 -16.23
N GLY A 346 -191.07 -30.95 -15.85
CA GLY A 346 -190.83 -32.37 -15.72
C GLY A 346 -190.55 -33.11 -17.03
N MET A 347 -189.79 -34.19 -16.91
CA MET A 347 -189.89 -35.42 -17.69
C MET A 347 -189.04 -36.51 -17.00
N LEU A 348 -189.38 -36.92 -15.78
CA LEU A 348 -188.93 -38.20 -15.23
C LEU A 348 -190.06 -38.84 -14.40
N ASP A 349 -191.20 -39.06 -15.06
CA ASP A 349 -192.02 -40.20 -14.69
C ASP A 349 -191.21 -41.45 -15.07
N LYS A 350 -190.81 -42.22 -14.05
CA LYS A 350 -190.11 -43.53 -14.07
C LYS A 350 -188.57 -43.49 -14.10
N PHE A 351 -187.92 -43.13 -12.99
CA PHE A 351 -186.55 -43.57 -12.66
C PHE A 351 -186.49 -44.12 -11.22
N SER A 352 -185.70 -45.17 -11.00
CA SER A 352 -185.66 -45.93 -9.75
C SER A 352 -184.53 -45.45 -8.82
N TRP A 353 -184.71 -45.56 -7.51
CA TRP A 353 -183.77 -45.06 -6.47
C TRP A 353 -182.31 -45.54 -6.64
N SER A 354 -182.08 -46.64 -7.35
CA SER A 354 -180.75 -47.18 -7.67
C SER A 354 -179.93 -46.31 -8.63
N GLU A 355 -180.57 -45.62 -9.57
CA GLU A 355 -179.85 -44.87 -10.62
C GLU A 355 -179.25 -43.55 -10.10
N LEU A 356 -179.87 -42.96 -9.07
CA LEU A 356 -179.43 -41.71 -8.44
C LEU A 356 -178.20 -41.92 -7.53
N CYS A 357 -178.15 -43.04 -6.80
CA CYS A 357 -177.01 -43.40 -5.96
C CYS A 357 -175.74 -43.70 -6.79
N ALA A 358 -175.89 -44.27 -7.98
CA ALA A 358 -174.75 -44.59 -8.86
C ALA A 358 -174.04 -43.31 -9.36
N ILE A 359 -174.80 -42.29 -9.78
CA ILE A 359 -174.24 -41.02 -10.26
C ILE A 359 -173.53 -40.25 -9.13
N LEU A 360 -174.07 -40.28 -7.90
CA LEU A 360 -173.43 -39.65 -6.74
C LEU A 360 -172.12 -40.37 -6.37
N GLN A 361 -172.09 -41.69 -6.41
CA GLN A 361 -170.89 -42.49 -6.10
C GLN A 361 -169.77 -42.23 -7.13
N GLU A 362 -170.09 -42.20 -8.42
CA GLU A 362 -169.12 -41.99 -9.50
C GLU A 362 -168.45 -40.61 -9.43
N ASN A 363 -169.22 -39.57 -9.04
CA ASN A 363 -168.68 -38.23 -8.82
C ASN A 363 -167.76 -38.15 -7.59
N VAL A 364 -168.08 -38.85 -6.50
CA VAL A 364 -167.24 -38.92 -5.30
C VAL A 364 -165.93 -39.65 -5.61
N ASP A 365 -165.99 -40.76 -6.33
CA ASP A 365 -164.81 -41.54 -6.71
C ASP A 365 -163.87 -40.74 -7.65
N ALA A 366 -164.43 -39.95 -8.57
CA ALA A 366 -163.65 -39.04 -9.43
C ALA A 366 -162.91 -37.97 -8.62
N LEU A 367 -163.57 -37.34 -7.63
CA LEU A 367 -162.96 -36.35 -6.75
C LEU A 367 -161.87 -36.95 -5.86
N ILE A 368 -162.08 -38.18 -5.36
CA ILE A 368 -161.05 -38.91 -4.59
C ILE A 368 -159.84 -39.21 -5.48
N ALA A 369 -160.06 -39.62 -6.73
CA ALA A 369 -158.97 -39.87 -7.67
C ALA A 369 -158.17 -38.61 -8.01
N ASP A 370 -158.84 -37.47 -8.22
CA ASP A 370 -158.19 -36.19 -8.48
C ASP A 370 -157.43 -35.66 -7.26
N LEU A 371 -157.99 -35.82 -6.06
CA LEU A 371 -157.32 -35.49 -4.81
C LEU A 371 -156.05 -36.32 -4.60
N ASN A 372 -156.13 -37.64 -4.82
CA ASN A 372 -154.97 -38.53 -4.74
C ASN A 372 -153.89 -38.16 -5.75
N ARG A 373 -154.28 -37.86 -7.00
CA ARG A 373 -153.36 -37.41 -8.06
C ARG A 373 -152.70 -36.08 -7.73
N ALA A 374 -153.43 -35.15 -7.09
CA ALA A 374 -152.86 -33.89 -6.63
C ALA A 374 -151.87 -34.12 -5.47
N ASN A 375 -152.18 -35.01 -4.54
CA ASN A 375 -151.32 -35.35 -3.41
C ASN A 375 -150.01 -36.03 -3.85
N GLU A 376 -150.06 -36.90 -4.86
CA GLU A 376 -148.87 -37.48 -5.51
C GLU A 376 -147.98 -36.41 -6.15
N LYS A 377 -148.59 -35.42 -6.84
CA LYS A 377 -147.83 -34.30 -7.42
C LYS A 377 -147.16 -33.42 -6.37
N ILE A 378 -147.84 -33.14 -5.26
CA ILE A 378 -147.27 -32.40 -4.14
C ILE A 378 -146.09 -33.17 -3.56
N SER A 379 -146.26 -34.47 -3.30
CA SER A 379 -145.18 -35.34 -2.78
C SER A 379 -143.97 -35.36 -3.72
N HIS A 380 -144.17 -35.38 -5.04
CA HIS A 380 -143.09 -35.32 -6.02
C HIS A 380 -142.39 -33.95 -6.04
N LEU A 381 -143.13 -32.84 -5.95
CA LEU A 381 -142.56 -31.50 -5.89
C LEU A 381 -141.79 -31.26 -4.58
N GLU A 382 -142.29 -31.75 -3.45
CA GLU A 382 -141.58 -31.73 -2.17
C GLU A 382 -140.27 -32.52 -2.25
N TYR A 383 -140.30 -33.71 -2.86
CA TYR A 383 -139.09 -34.48 -3.13
C TYR A 383 -138.08 -33.73 -4.02
N ILE A 384 -138.53 -33.13 -5.13
CA ILE A 384 -137.65 -32.33 -6.00
C ILE A 384 -137.08 -31.11 -5.26
N CYS A 385 -137.90 -30.39 -4.49
CA CYS A 385 -137.45 -29.22 -3.74
C CYS A 385 -136.44 -29.62 -2.66
N LYS A 386 -136.66 -30.75 -1.99
CA LYS A 386 -135.73 -31.31 -1.02
C LYS A 386 -134.41 -31.70 -1.67
N ASN A 387 -134.43 -32.45 -2.78
CA ASN A 387 -133.22 -32.79 -3.53
C ASN A 387 -132.46 -31.55 -4.04
N LYS A 388 -133.16 -30.53 -4.54
CA LYS A 388 -132.52 -29.27 -4.97
C LYS A 388 -131.91 -28.49 -3.80
N SER A 389 -132.55 -28.51 -2.64
CA SER A 389 -132.02 -27.89 -1.42
C SER A 389 -130.79 -28.63 -0.89
N ASP A 390 -130.84 -29.96 -0.88
CA ASP A 390 -129.73 -30.80 -0.44
C ASP A 390 -128.52 -30.67 -1.38
N THR A 391 -128.74 -30.70 -2.70
CA THR A 391 -127.66 -30.45 -3.70
C THR A 391 -127.09 -29.03 -3.63
N MET A 392 -127.91 -28.01 -3.36
CA MET A 392 -127.43 -26.64 -3.13
C MET A 392 -126.54 -26.57 -1.88
N ARG A 393 -126.93 -27.25 -0.80
CA ARG A 393 -126.16 -27.29 0.44
C ARG A 393 -124.84 -28.03 0.26
N GLU A 394 -124.84 -29.14 -0.47
CA GLU A 394 -123.62 -29.86 -0.85
C GLU A 394 -122.70 -29.00 -1.72
N LEU A 395 -123.24 -28.26 -2.67
CA LEU A 395 -122.46 -27.33 -3.51
C LEU A 395 -121.85 -26.19 -2.67
N GLN A 396 -122.62 -25.60 -1.75
CA GLN A 396 -122.11 -24.57 -0.85
C GLN A 396 -121.03 -25.11 0.09
N GLN A 397 -121.23 -26.30 0.66
CA GLN A 397 -120.25 -26.94 1.51
C GLN A 397 -118.96 -27.25 0.74
N THR A 398 -119.07 -27.80 -0.46
CA THR A 398 -117.89 -28.10 -1.30
C THR A 398 -117.16 -26.83 -1.72
N GLN A 399 -117.87 -25.74 -2.05
CA GLN A 399 -117.25 -24.45 -2.32
C GLN A 399 -116.52 -23.91 -1.09
N GLU A 400 -117.15 -23.91 0.08
CA GLU A 400 -116.54 -23.47 1.35
C GLU A 400 -115.30 -24.32 1.70
N ASP A 401 -115.37 -25.63 1.54
CA ASP A 401 -114.23 -26.53 1.74
C ASP A 401 -113.09 -26.24 0.75
N THR A 402 -113.41 -25.89 -0.50
CA THR A 402 -112.38 -25.51 -1.50
C THR A 402 -111.75 -24.16 -1.17
N PHE A 403 -112.52 -23.17 -0.72
CA PHE A 403 -111.99 -21.87 -0.28
C PHE A 403 -111.09 -22.02 0.95
N ASN A 404 -111.52 -22.81 1.94
CA ASN A 404 -110.71 -23.08 3.13
C ASN A 404 -109.40 -23.80 2.78
N LYS A 405 -109.44 -24.80 1.88
CA LYS A 405 -108.21 -25.44 1.38
C LYS A 405 -107.28 -24.46 0.67
N VAL A 406 -107.79 -23.58 -0.18
CA VAL A 406 -106.97 -22.57 -0.88
C VAL A 406 -106.39 -21.55 0.12
N ALA A 407 -107.18 -21.09 1.09
CA ALA A 407 -106.71 -20.17 2.12
C ALA A 407 -105.62 -20.80 3.01
N GLU A 408 -105.75 -22.07 3.37
CA GLU A 408 -104.71 -22.82 4.08
C GLU A 408 -103.44 -23.00 3.24
N GLN A 409 -103.56 -23.29 1.94
CA GLN A 409 -102.43 -23.39 1.03
C GLN A 409 -101.67 -22.07 0.89
N ILE A 410 -102.39 -20.94 0.75
CA ILE A 410 -101.78 -19.60 0.68
C ILE A 410 -101.06 -19.28 2.00
N LYS A 411 -101.68 -19.52 3.16
CA LYS A 411 -101.03 -19.32 4.48
C LYS A 411 -99.79 -20.20 4.64
N ALA A 412 -99.85 -21.46 4.20
CA ALA A 412 -98.70 -22.36 4.23
C ALA A 412 -97.57 -21.83 3.33
N GLN A 413 -97.90 -21.36 2.12
CA GLN A 413 -96.94 -20.78 1.17
C GLN A 413 -96.30 -19.49 1.71
N GLU A 414 -97.10 -18.56 2.26
CA GLU A 414 -96.60 -17.34 2.92
C GLU A 414 -95.68 -17.68 4.09
N SER A 415 -96.05 -18.67 4.92
CA SER A 415 -95.21 -19.11 6.03
C SER A 415 -93.89 -19.72 5.54
N CYS A 416 -93.90 -20.43 4.41
CA CYS A 416 -92.70 -20.99 3.77
C CYS A 416 -91.79 -19.88 3.25
N TRP A 417 -92.33 -18.92 2.51
CA TRP A 417 -91.58 -17.76 2.02
C TRP A 417 -91.04 -16.89 3.15
N HIS A 418 -91.80 -16.70 4.23
CA HIS A 418 -91.35 -15.93 5.37
C HIS A 418 -90.20 -16.63 6.12
N LYS A 419 -90.25 -17.96 6.25
CA LYS A 419 -89.13 -18.76 6.78
C LYS A 419 -87.90 -18.65 5.88
N GLN A 420 -88.07 -18.79 4.56
CA GLN A 420 -86.97 -18.68 3.60
C GLN A 420 -86.34 -17.28 3.59
N LYS A 421 -87.16 -16.23 3.69
CA LYS A 421 -86.68 -14.85 3.82
C LYS A 421 -85.83 -14.67 5.08
N LYS A 422 -86.31 -15.14 6.23
CA LYS A 422 -85.56 -15.06 7.50
C LYS A 422 -84.23 -15.82 7.45
N GLU A 423 -84.23 -17.00 6.83
CA GLU A 423 -83.02 -17.80 6.64
C GLU A 423 -82.02 -17.05 5.74
N LEU A 424 -82.46 -16.47 4.62
CA LEU A 424 -81.60 -15.66 3.76
C LEU A 424 -81.08 -14.40 4.47
N GLU A 425 -81.93 -13.68 5.20
CA GLU A 425 -81.51 -12.51 5.98
C GLU A 425 -80.45 -12.88 7.02
N LEU A 426 -80.62 -14.03 7.69
CA LEU A 426 -79.63 -14.55 8.64
C LEU A 426 -78.32 -14.87 7.92
N GLN A 427 -78.35 -15.63 6.83
CA GLN A 427 -77.16 -15.98 6.04
C GLN A 427 -76.42 -14.75 5.50
N TYR A 428 -77.14 -13.74 5.00
CA TYR A 428 -76.52 -12.49 4.56
C TYR A 428 -75.92 -11.71 5.73
N SER A 429 -76.57 -11.70 6.89
CA SER A 429 -76.04 -11.02 8.08
C SER A 429 -74.75 -11.68 8.59
N GLU A 430 -74.69 -13.02 8.58
CA GLU A 430 -73.50 -13.78 8.95
C GLU A 430 -72.36 -13.56 7.96
N LEU A 431 -72.66 -13.59 6.65
CA LEU A 431 -71.69 -13.32 5.61
C LEU A 431 -71.12 -11.90 5.71
N LEU A 432 -71.98 -10.91 5.99
CA LEU A 432 -71.57 -9.51 6.12
C LEU A 432 -70.69 -9.30 7.36
N LEU A 433 -71.01 -9.97 8.47
CA LEU A 433 -70.15 -9.99 9.66
C LEU A 433 -68.79 -10.65 9.40
N GLU A 434 -68.75 -11.76 8.65
CA GLU A 434 -67.49 -12.42 8.31
C GLU A 434 -66.63 -11.56 7.38
N VAL A 435 -67.25 -10.92 6.38
CA VAL A 435 -66.57 -9.94 5.51
C VAL A 435 -66.04 -8.76 6.34
N GLN A 436 -66.82 -8.24 7.28
CA GLN A 436 -66.39 -7.14 8.16
C GLN A 436 -65.20 -7.56 9.05
N LYS A 437 -65.25 -8.75 9.66
CA LYS A 437 -64.11 -9.30 10.43
C LYS A 437 -62.87 -9.47 9.57
N ARG A 438 -63.04 -9.97 8.34
CA ARG A 438 -61.92 -10.15 7.40
C ARG A 438 -61.33 -8.80 6.97
N ALA A 439 -62.17 -7.80 6.71
CA ALA A 439 -61.73 -6.45 6.41
C ALA A 439 -60.97 -5.81 7.59
N GLN A 440 -61.45 -5.96 8.82
CA GLN A 440 -60.76 -5.50 10.03
C GLN A 440 -59.38 -6.17 10.19
N LYS A 441 -59.28 -7.49 9.99
CA LYS A 441 -57.98 -8.19 10.03
C LYS A 441 -57.00 -7.66 8.97
N PHE A 442 -57.47 -7.40 7.75
CA PHE A 442 -56.62 -6.81 6.72
C PHE A 442 -56.19 -5.38 7.07
N GLN A 443 -57.07 -4.59 7.69
CA GLN A 443 -56.75 -3.26 8.17
C GLN A 443 -55.65 -3.30 9.25
N GLU A 444 -55.77 -4.18 10.25
CA GLU A 444 -54.75 -4.35 11.29
C GLU A 444 -53.39 -4.79 10.71
N ILE A 445 -53.40 -5.69 9.72
CA ILE A 445 -52.17 -6.12 9.02
C ILE A 445 -51.56 -4.95 8.23
N ALA A 446 -52.39 -4.15 7.55
CA ALA A 446 -51.94 -2.98 6.80
C ALA A 446 -51.31 -1.92 7.73
N GLU A 447 -51.94 -1.64 8.86
CA GLU A 447 -51.42 -0.74 9.90
C GLU A 447 -50.08 -1.24 10.45
N LYS A 448 -50.00 -2.52 10.82
CA LYS A 448 -48.74 -3.14 11.29
C LYS A 448 -47.64 -3.10 10.23
N ASN A 449 -47.98 -3.29 8.96
CA ASN A 449 -47.02 -3.19 7.87
C ASN A 449 -46.58 -1.74 7.61
N MET A 450 -47.48 -0.77 7.74
CA MET A 450 -47.16 0.65 7.65
C MET A 450 -46.21 1.08 8.78
N GLU A 451 -46.44 0.62 10.01
CA GLU A 451 -45.53 0.86 11.13
C GLU A 451 -44.13 0.27 10.89
N LYS A 452 -44.06 -0.97 10.40
CA LYS A 452 -42.78 -1.61 10.03
C LYS A 452 -42.07 -0.84 8.91
N LEU A 453 -42.82 -0.38 7.90
CA LEU A 453 -42.27 0.41 6.80
C LEU A 453 -41.69 1.72 7.32
N ASN A 454 -42.39 2.42 8.20
CA ASN A 454 -41.90 3.65 8.83
C ASN A 454 -40.65 3.41 9.69
N GLN A 455 -40.53 2.25 10.37
CA GLN A 455 -39.32 1.88 11.11
C GLN A 455 -38.14 1.60 10.18
N ILE A 456 -38.38 0.90 9.06
CA ILE A 456 -37.37 0.62 8.03
C ILE A 456 -36.93 1.91 7.34
N GLU A 457 -37.85 2.84 7.07
CA GLU A 457 -37.53 4.13 6.46
C GLU A 457 -36.64 4.97 7.38
N LYS A 458 -36.96 5.06 8.67
CA LYS A 458 -36.11 5.72 9.67
C LYS A 458 -34.72 5.09 9.78
N SER A 459 -34.63 3.76 9.77
CA SER A 459 -33.33 3.09 9.82
C SER A 459 -32.53 3.30 8.52
N HIS A 460 -33.19 3.33 7.37
CA HIS A 460 -32.58 3.66 6.08
C HIS A 460 -32.05 5.09 6.04
N GLU A 461 -32.82 6.08 6.50
CA GLU A 461 -32.37 7.48 6.62
C GLU A 461 -31.15 7.60 7.54
N GLN A 462 -31.17 6.94 8.69
CA GLN A 462 -30.04 6.92 9.63
C GLN A 462 -28.79 6.30 8.98
N LEU A 463 -28.94 5.15 8.31
CA LEU A 463 -27.84 4.50 7.58
C LEU A 463 -27.31 5.38 6.45
N ALA A 464 -28.17 6.14 5.76
CA ALA A 464 -27.76 7.07 4.71
C ALA A 464 -26.91 8.22 5.29
N ILE A 465 -27.29 8.76 6.46
CA ILE A 465 -26.51 9.78 7.17
C ILE A 465 -25.16 9.20 7.59
N GLU A 466 -25.13 8.02 8.21
CA GLU A 466 -23.90 7.35 8.64
C GLU A 466 -22.96 7.05 7.46
N ASN A 467 -23.50 6.55 6.34
CA ASN A 467 -22.74 6.29 5.12
C ASN A 467 -22.14 7.59 4.56
N SER A 468 -22.91 8.69 4.53
CA SER A 468 -22.39 10.00 4.13
C SER A 468 -21.26 10.49 5.04
N HIS A 469 -21.39 10.26 6.35
CA HIS A 469 -20.38 10.60 7.35
C HIS A 469 -19.10 9.77 7.15
N PHE A 470 -19.21 8.45 6.99
CA PHE A 470 -18.06 7.57 6.74
C PHE A 470 -17.37 7.89 5.41
N LYS A 471 -18.14 8.18 4.35
CA LYS A 471 -17.57 8.60 3.06
C LYS A 471 -16.78 9.90 3.20
N ASN A 472 -17.31 10.87 3.94
CA ASN A 472 -16.62 12.12 4.23
C ASN A 472 -15.34 11.90 5.04
N MET A 473 -15.40 11.08 6.10
CA MET A 473 -14.22 10.71 6.90
C MET A 473 -13.15 10.01 6.04
N LEU A 474 -13.53 9.01 5.24
CA LEU A 474 -12.60 8.29 4.36
C LEU A 474 -11.93 9.23 3.37
N SER A 475 -12.71 10.12 2.73
CA SER A 475 -12.16 11.11 1.80
C SER A 475 -11.17 12.08 2.47
N LYS A 476 -11.41 12.43 3.73
CA LYS A 476 -10.52 13.28 4.53
C LYS A 476 -9.23 12.53 4.86
N THR A 477 -9.34 11.31 5.38
CA THR A 477 -8.18 10.46 5.71
C THR A 477 -7.32 10.19 4.48
N GLN A 478 -7.92 9.93 3.31
CA GLN A 478 -7.18 9.72 2.06
C GLN A 478 -6.42 10.98 1.62
N ARG A 479 -7.02 12.17 1.75
CA ARG A 479 -6.34 13.44 1.48
C ARG A 479 -5.20 13.71 2.46
N ASP A 480 -5.41 13.40 3.74
CA ASP A 480 -4.41 13.58 4.79
C ASP A 480 -3.22 12.63 4.54
N GLN A 481 -3.47 11.34 4.24
CA GLN A 481 -2.45 10.35 3.87
C GLN A 481 -1.66 10.77 2.62
N SER A 482 -2.34 11.26 1.58
CA SER A 482 -1.69 11.72 0.35
C SER A 482 -0.80 12.93 0.61
N SER A 483 -1.26 13.86 1.46
CA SER A 483 -0.49 15.03 1.90
C SER A 483 0.74 14.62 2.70
N LEU A 484 0.60 13.69 3.64
CA LEU A 484 1.70 13.13 4.42
C LEU A 484 2.73 12.43 3.52
N LEU A 485 2.26 11.62 2.56
CA LEU A 485 3.14 10.94 1.60
C LEU A 485 3.94 11.95 0.76
N ALA A 486 3.31 13.01 0.25
CA ALA A 486 4.01 14.04 -0.50
C ALA A 486 5.03 14.79 0.36
N ALA A 487 4.69 15.13 1.61
CA ALA A 487 5.64 15.73 2.55
C ALA A 487 6.83 14.80 2.82
N CYS A 488 6.58 13.51 3.10
CA CYS A 488 7.61 12.50 3.30
C CYS A 488 8.48 12.34 2.05
N ALA A 489 7.90 12.31 0.85
CA ALA A 489 8.65 12.19 -0.40
C ALA A 489 9.56 13.40 -0.64
N LEU A 490 9.07 14.62 -0.40
CA LEU A 490 9.88 15.85 -0.51
C LEU A 490 11.00 15.89 0.54
N MET A 491 10.69 15.52 1.79
CA MET A 491 11.67 15.44 2.87
C MET A 491 12.72 14.37 2.63
N ALA A 492 12.35 13.18 2.15
CA ALA A 492 13.28 12.12 1.78
C ALA A 492 14.16 12.55 0.61
N GLY A 493 13.57 13.19 -0.41
CA GLY A 493 14.29 13.76 -1.55
C GLY A 493 15.28 14.87 -1.17
N ALA A 494 15.06 15.57 -0.05
CA ALA A 494 16.00 16.53 0.51
C ALA A 494 17.04 15.88 1.44
N LEU A 495 16.62 14.97 2.32
CA LEU A 495 17.44 14.35 3.35
C LEU A 495 18.50 13.43 2.75
N TYR A 496 18.15 12.59 1.77
CA TYR A 496 19.08 11.60 1.23
C TYR A 496 20.30 12.24 0.53
N PRO A 497 20.15 13.26 -0.34
CA PRO A 497 21.30 13.97 -0.90
C PRO A 497 22.14 14.69 0.17
N LEU A 498 21.52 15.22 1.23
CA LEU A 498 22.25 15.83 2.34
C LEU A 498 23.05 14.80 3.13
N TYR A 499 22.47 13.62 3.39
CA TYR A 499 23.16 12.49 4.00
C TYR A 499 24.36 12.05 3.16
N SER A 500 24.16 11.81 1.86
CA SER A 500 25.24 11.44 0.93
C SER A 500 26.39 12.46 0.94
N ARG A 501 26.06 13.76 0.93
CA ARG A 501 27.05 14.85 1.05
C ARG A 501 27.75 14.85 2.41
N SER A 502 27.03 14.57 3.50
CA SER A 502 27.60 14.44 4.84
C SER A 502 28.60 13.29 4.92
N CYS A 503 28.27 12.12 4.37
CA CYS A 503 29.17 10.97 4.28
C CYS A 503 30.42 11.28 3.44
N ALA A 504 30.24 11.96 2.30
CA ALA A 504 31.36 12.42 1.48
C ALA A 504 32.26 13.42 2.24
N LEU A 505 31.68 14.30 3.06
CA LEU A 505 32.45 15.22 3.91
C LEU A 505 33.15 14.48 5.06
N SER A 506 32.52 13.47 5.66
CA SER A 506 33.13 12.63 6.69
C SER A 506 34.37 11.91 6.14
N THR A 507 34.24 11.25 5.00
CA THR A 507 35.36 10.56 4.34
C THR A 507 36.48 11.52 3.93
N GLN A 508 36.15 12.73 3.47
CA GLN A 508 37.13 13.78 3.21
C GLN A 508 37.83 14.25 4.48
N ARG A 509 37.11 14.40 5.60
CA ARG A 509 37.68 14.73 6.91
C ARG A 509 38.64 13.63 7.35
N ASP A 510 38.25 12.37 7.25
CA ASP A 510 39.05 11.23 7.70
C ASP A 510 40.35 11.13 6.89
N PHE A 511 40.26 11.30 5.56
CA PHE A 511 41.44 11.40 4.70
C PHE A 511 42.34 12.59 5.08
N LEU A 512 41.78 13.78 5.31
CA LEU A 512 42.57 14.94 5.74
C LEU A 512 43.20 14.73 7.12
N GLN A 513 42.52 14.07 8.04
CA GLN A 513 43.02 13.74 9.36
C GLN A 513 44.18 12.76 9.28
N GLU A 514 44.07 11.72 8.44
CA GLU A 514 45.16 10.79 8.15
C GLU A 514 46.38 11.53 7.58
N GLN A 515 46.17 12.42 6.61
CA GLN A 515 47.25 13.24 6.03
C GLN A 515 47.93 14.15 7.07
N VAL A 516 47.17 14.74 7.99
CA VAL A 516 47.73 15.54 9.09
C VAL A 516 48.54 14.67 10.05
N ASN A 517 48.04 13.48 10.39
CA ASN A 517 48.74 12.53 11.25
C ASN A 517 50.07 12.07 10.61
N THR A 518 50.06 11.71 9.32
CA THR A 518 51.28 11.35 8.57
C THR A 518 52.27 12.51 8.52
N PHE A 519 51.79 13.75 8.35
CA PHE A 519 52.66 14.92 8.34
C PHE A 519 53.30 15.20 9.71
N GLU A 520 52.57 15.05 10.81
CA GLU A 520 53.16 15.23 12.15
C GLU A 520 54.16 14.11 12.49
N LEU A 521 53.89 12.86 12.10
CA LEU A 521 54.87 11.75 12.16
C LEU A 521 56.14 12.07 11.38
N PHE A 522 55.99 12.52 10.13
CA PHE A 522 57.10 12.90 9.28
C PHE A 522 57.93 14.07 9.84
N LYS A 523 57.26 15.07 10.40
CA LYS A 523 57.92 16.20 11.07
C LYS A 523 58.71 15.75 12.28
N LEU A 524 58.26 14.71 12.99
CA LEU A 524 59.03 14.07 14.05
C LEU A 524 60.28 13.38 13.48
N GLU A 525 60.16 12.60 12.40
CA GLU A 525 61.30 11.95 11.74
C GLU A 525 62.38 12.94 11.28
N ILE A 526 61.98 14.06 10.66
CA ILE A 526 62.92 15.14 10.28
C ILE A 526 63.61 15.72 11.52
N ARG A 527 62.86 15.97 12.61
CA ARG A 527 63.45 16.49 13.85
C ARG A 527 64.48 15.50 14.41
N THR A 528 64.18 14.21 14.41
CA THR A 528 65.10 13.16 14.88
C THR A 528 66.35 13.09 14.01
N LEU A 529 66.21 13.15 12.67
CA LEU A 529 67.33 13.23 11.74
C LEU A 529 68.19 14.47 11.97
N ALA A 530 67.55 15.64 12.13
CA ALA A 530 68.26 16.89 12.40
C ALA A 530 68.98 16.85 13.76
N GLN A 531 68.41 16.22 14.78
CA GLN A 531 69.05 16.00 16.08
C GLN A 531 70.22 15.01 15.98
N ALA A 532 70.09 13.93 15.21
CA ALA A 532 71.16 12.96 15.00
C ALA A 532 72.35 13.52 14.21
N LEU A 533 72.10 14.49 13.31
CA LEU A 533 73.13 15.18 12.53
C LEU A 533 73.71 16.41 13.25
N SER A 534 73.01 16.94 14.25
CA SER A 534 73.50 18.04 15.09
C SER A 534 74.38 17.47 16.18
N THR A 535 75.70 17.53 16.00
CA THR A 535 76.65 17.22 17.07
C THR A 535 76.38 18.11 18.28
N VAL A 536 76.41 17.51 19.47
CA VAL A 536 76.61 18.25 20.71
C VAL A 536 77.93 18.98 20.57
N GLU A 537 77.89 20.29 20.36
CA GLU A 537 78.93 21.18 20.87
C GLU A 537 78.42 22.62 20.99
N GLU A 538 78.58 23.10 22.22
CA GLU A 538 78.73 24.49 22.64
C GLU A 538 77.64 25.52 22.32
N LYS A 539 77.11 26.05 23.42
CA LYS A 539 76.60 27.42 23.54
C LYS A 539 77.59 28.41 22.91
N LYS A 540 77.47 28.70 21.62
CA LYS A 540 77.98 29.93 21.02
C LYS A 540 76.88 30.61 20.25
N GLN A 541 76.56 31.78 20.80
CA GLN A 541 75.64 32.78 20.34
C GLN A 541 76.17 33.35 19.03
N GLU A 542 75.67 32.87 17.89
CA GLU A 542 75.82 33.56 16.62
C GLU A 542 74.44 34.01 16.10
N GLU A 543 74.12 35.26 16.42
CA GLU A 543 73.12 36.05 15.73
C GLU A 543 73.55 36.29 14.27
N VAL A 544 73.44 35.27 13.41
CA VAL A 544 73.47 35.51 11.97
C VAL A 544 72.08 35.99 11.56
N LYS A 545 72.00 37.31 11.32
CA LYS A 545 70.88 38.05 10.73
C LYS A 545 70.42 37.39 9.42
N MET A 546 69.57 36.37 9.52
CA MET A 546 68.71 35.95 8.42
C MET A 546 67.77 37.12 8.13
N LYS A 547 67.99 37.80 7.01
CA LYS A 547 67.08 38.81 6.44
C LYS A 547 65.71 38.16 6.19
N LYS A 548 64.86 38.15 7.21
CA LYS A 548 63.45 37.76 7.12
C LYS A 548 62.78 38.70 6.12
N LYS A 549 62.33 38.20 4.98
CA LYS A 549 61.24 38.84 4.22
C LYS A 549 59.97 38.71 5.10
N PRO A 550 59.48 39.73 5.82
CA PRO A 550 58.57 39.48 6.93
C PRO A 550 57.10 39.29 6.51
N PHE A 551 56.67 39.82 5.36
CA PHE A 551 55.24 40.10 5.21
C PHE A 551 54.41 39.06 4.43
N LYS A 552 54.99 38.26 3.52
CA LYS A 552 54.20 37.27 2.73
C LYS A 552 53.85 35.99 3.51
N GLY A 553 54.65 35.60 4.50
CA GLY A 553 54.41 34.41 5.32
C GLY A 553 53.31 34.59 6.37
N LEU A 554 53.33 35.73 7.06
CA LEU A 554 52.38 36.06 8.14
C LEU A 554 50.94 36.18 7.63
N ILE A 555 50.73 36.73 6.42
CA ILE A 555 49.39 36.80 5.80
C ILE A 555 48.84 35.40 5.50
N ARG A 556 49.69 34.44 5.07
CA ARG A 556 49.28 33.05 4.85
C ARG A 556 48.94 32.35 6.16
N ILE A 557 49.69 32.61 7.23
CA ILE A 557 49.43 32.08 8.58
C ILE A 557 48.13 32.66 9.14
N PHE A 558 47.92 33.97 9.02
CA PHE A 558 46.67 34.64 9.41
C PHE A 558 45.46 34.09 8.64
N ARG A 559 45.56 33.92 7.32
CA ARG A 559 44.48 33.31 6.51
C ARG A 559 44.18 31.87 6.92
N LYS A 560 45.20 31.06 7.22
CA LYS A 560 45.03 29.70 7.75
C LYS A 560 44.34 29.72 9.12
N GLY A 561 44.74 30.62 10.02
CA GLY A 561 44.13 30.81 11.34
C GLY A 561 42.67 31.24 11.25
N VAL A 562 42.33 32.20 10.39
CA VAL A 562 40.94 32.64 10.18
C VAL A 562 40.08 31.53 9.59
N ILE A 563 40.59 30.74 8.62
CA ILE A 563 39.86 29.57 8.09
C ILE A 563 39.61 28.54 9.19
N ALA A 564 40.61 28.26 10.03
CA ALA A 564 40.47 27.32 11.14
C ALA A 564 39.44 27.81 12.19
N ILE A 565 39.46 29.08 12.55
CA ILE A 565 38.49 29.67 13.49
C ILE A 565 37.08 29.68 12.89
N LEU A 566 36.92 29.99 11.60
CA LEU A 566 35.62 29.94 10.92
C LEU A 566 35.09 28.50 10.83
N ALA A 567 35.95 27.52 10.56
CA ALA A 567 35.59 26.11 10.57
C ALA A 567 35.21 25.63 11.97
N ALA A 568 35.99 26.01 12.99
CA ALA A 568 35.71 25.69 14.40
C ALA A 568 34.40 26.34 14.87
N ASN A 569 34.10 27.59 14.48
CA ASN A 569 32.83 28.24 14.80
C ASN A 569 31.65 27.57 14.09
N ARG A 570 31.81 27.12 12.83
CA ARG A 570 30.77 26.34 12.13
C ARG A 570 30.53 24.99 12.80
N LEU A 571 31.59 24.28 13.16
CA LEU A 571 31.49 23.01 13.89
C LEU A 571 30.91 23.21 15.30
N LYS A 572 31.23 24.31 15.97
CA LYS A 572 30.65 24.69 17.27
C LYS A 572 29.14 24.96 17.13
N ILE A 573 28.70 25.63 16.08
CA ILE A 573 27.27 25.86 15.80
C ILE A 573 26.57 24.53 15.47
N LEU A 574 27.20 23.66 14.68
CA LEU A 574 26.68 22.32 14.37
C LEU A 574 26.63 21.41 15.61
N GLY A 575 27.54 21.60 16.56
CA GLY A 575 27.61 20.87 17.82
C GLY A 575 26.88 21.54 18.98
N GLN A 576 26.26 22.70 18.78
CA GLN A 576 25.37 23.30 19.78
C GLN A 576 24.11 22.44 19.85
N SER A 577 23.79 21.99 21.07
CA SER A 577 22.78 20.98 21.37
C SER A 577 21.40 21.33 20.81
N CYS A 578 21.03 20.67 19.72
CA CYS A 578 19.63 20.43 19.37
C CYS A 578 19.07 19.34 20.30
N ALA A 579 17.77 19.38 20.61
CA ALA A 579 17.10 18.32 21.34
C ALA A 579 17.09 17.03 20.50
N SER A 580 18.13 16.22 20.65
CA SER A 580 18.29 14.96 19.92
C SER A 580 17.41 13.88 20.51
N LEU A 581 16.59 13.26 19.67
CA LEU A 581 15.83 12.06 19.99
C LEU A 581 16.75 10.83 20.01
N PHE A 582 17.43 10.59 18.89
CA PHE A 582 18.48 9.57 18.75
C PHE A 582 19.44 9.97 17.63
N THR A 583 20.58 9.29 17.56
CA THR A 583 21.52 9.41 16.45
C THR A 583 21.45 8.12 15.64
N TRP A 584 21.08 8.21 14.38
CA TRP A 584 21.14 7.07 13.47
C TRP A 584 22.57 6.89 12.95
N MET A 585 23.11 5.69 13.09
CA MET A 585 24.42 5.30 12.56
C MET A 585 24.25 4.06 11.69
N GLU A 586 24.85 4.08 10.51
CA GLU A 586 24.97 2.90 9.67
C GLU A 586 26.03 1.96 10.28
N SER A 587 25.67 0.70 10.48
CA SER A 587 26.42 -0.26 11.28
C SER A 587 27.86 -0.45 10.76
N PHE A 588 28.82 -0.49 11.71
CA PHE A 588 30.24 -0.87 11.55
C PHE A 588 31.26 0.17 11.08
N LYS A 589 30.94 1.46 10.95
CA LYS A 589 31.99 2.50 10.79
C LYS A 589 31.74 3.64 11.76
N GLU A 590 32.81 4.14 12.40
CA GLU A 590 32.84 5.35 13.25
C GLU A 590 32.59 6.63 12.39
N GLY A 591 31.48 6.65 11.67
CA GLY A 591 31.06 7.74 10.78
C GLY A 591 30.18 8.77 11.49
N ILE A 592 29.99 9.92 10.84
CA ILE A 592 29.06 10.97 11.30
C ILE A 592 27.63 10.42 11.24
N GLY A 593 27.05 10.11 12.41
CA GLY A 593 25.65 9.72 12.51
C GLY A 593 24.69 10.87 12.18
N ILE A 594 23.51 10.55 11.66
CA ILE A 594 22.43 11.52 11.42
C ILE A 594 21.72 11.77 12.75
N LEU A 595 21.69 13.03 13.19
CA LEU A 595 20.93 13.43 14.37
C LEU A 595 19.45 13.56 14.00
N VAL A 596 18.58 12.82 14.71
CA VAL A 596 17.12 12.99 14.63
C VAL A 596 16.68 13.82 15.83
N CYS A 597 16.00 14.94 15.59
CA CYS A 597 15.62 15.91 16.62
C CYS A 597 14.10 16.01 16.78
N THR A 598 13.64 16.38 17.97
CA THR A 598 12.26 16.81 18.24
C THR A 598 12.22 18.33 18.43
N GLY A 599 11.08 18.96 18.18
CA GLY A 599 10.87 20.37 18.56
C GLY A 599 10.77 20.51 20.08
N GLU A 600 11.35 21.57 20.66
CA GLU A 600 11.14 21.88 22.08
C GLU A 600 9.99 22.88 22.26
N PRO A 601 9.11 22.67 23.25
CA PRO A 601 8.20 23.72 23.69
C PRO A 601 9.00 24.90 24.28
N LYS A 602 8.49 26.12 24.09
CA LYS A 602 9.17 27.38 24.47
C LYS A 602 9.48 27.52 25.98
N ASP A 603 8.90 26.68 26.84
CA ASP A 603 9.07 26.77 28.30
C ASP A 603 10.25 25.96 28.83
N LYS A 604 11.27 26.72 29.27
CA LYS A 604 12.51 26.22 29.85
C LYS A 604 12.33 25.83 31.31
N HIS A 605 12.68 24.59 31.67
CA HIS A 605 13.32 24.31 32.95
C HIS A 605 14.51 23.36 32.78
N LYS A 606 15.66 23.72 33.34
CA LYS A 606 16.85 22.85 33.41
C LYS A 606 16.57 21.72 34.39
N PHE A 607 16.01 20.62 33.92
CA PHE A 607 15.73 19.47 34.76
C PHE A 607 17.03 18.77 35.22
N PRO A 608 17.05 18.21 36.45
CA PRO A 608 18.15 17.39 36.97
C PRO A 608 18.45 16.22 36.01
N LYS A 609 19.71 15.78 35.94
CA LYS A 609 20.18 14.78 34.95
C LYS A 609 19.35 13.49 34.93
N HIS A 610 18.77 13.05 36.05
CA HIS A 610 17.99 11.82 36.16
C HIS A 610 16.54 11.90 35.64
N GLN A 611 15.97 13.09 35.43
CA GLN A 611 14.62 13.26 34.87
C GLN A 611 14.62 13.59 33.36
N ARG A 612 15.79 13.78 32.75
CA ARG A 612 15.91 14.16 31.34
C ARG A 612 15.43 13.09 30.36
N GLU A 613 15.59 11.82 30.71
CA GLU A 613 15.24 10.72 29.81
C GLU A 613 13.72 10.52 29.74
N GLN A 614 13.03 10.56 30.89
CA GLN A 614 11.57 10.55 30.94
C GLN A 614 10.95 11.77 30.24
N PHE A 615 11.55 12.96 30.41
CA PHE A 615 11.11 14.17 29.72
C PHE A 615 11.32 14.09 28.20
N ARG A 616 12.44 13.51 27.74
CA ARG A 616 12.69 13.26 26.31
C ARG A 616 11.67 12.30 25.72
N CYS A 617 11.29 11.23 26.42
CA CYS A 617 10.25 10.31 25.97
C CYS A 617 8.88 10.98 25.88
N LEU A 618 8.51 11.79 26.87
CA LEU A 618 7.25 12.55 26.85
C LEU A 618 7.23 13.61 25.74
N GLN A 619 8.37 14.27 25.52
CA GLN A 619 8.55 15.22 24.43
C GLN A 619 8.52 14.55 23.05
N ALA A 620 9.12 13.35 22.92
CA ALA A 620 9.03 12.55 21.72
C ALA A 620 7.60 12.12 21.43
N LEU A 621 6.88 11.67 22.46
CA LEU A 621 5.48 11.29 22.35
C LEU A 621 4.63 12.47 21.89
N THR A 622 4.74 13.62 22.57
CA THR A 622 3.99 14.84 22.22
C THR A 622 4.33 15.38 20.83
N TRP A 623 5.58 15.26 20.38
CA TRP A 623 5.99 15.60 19.03
C TRP A 623 5.39 14.64 17.98
N LEU A 624 5.47 13.33 18.22
CA LEU A 624 4.99 12.29 17.30
C LEU A 624 3.45 12.22 17.22
N THR A 625 2.74 12.66 18.26
CA THR A 625 1.26 12.68 18.31
C THR A 625 0.67 14.09 18.15
N SER A 626 1.48 15.09 17.77
CA SER A 626 1.03 16.47 17.65
C SER A 626 0.01 16.66 16.52
N ALA A 627 -1.22 17.02 16.91
CA ALA A 627 -2.28 17.39 15.96
C ALA A 627 -1.96 18.70 15.22
N ASP A 628 -1.29 19.64 15.88
CA ASP A 628 -0.88 20.93 15.28
C ASP A 628 0.19 20.72 14.20
N LEU A 629 1.16 19.84 14.44
CA LEU A 629 2.17 19.47 13.46
C LEU A 629 1.52 18.76 12.26
N LEU A 630 0.60 17.83 12.50
CA LEU A 630 -0.15 17.14 11.44
C LEU A 630 -0.93 18.14 10.58
N ALA A 631 -1.66 19.08 11.20
CA ALA A 631 -2.40 20.13 10.51
C ALA A 631 -1.47 21.07 9.72
N ALA A 632 -0.30 21.41 10.28
CA ALA A 632 0.71 22.22 9.62
C ALA A 632 1.27 21.54 8.37
N ILE A 633 1.55 20.23 8.44
CA ILE A 633 2.02 19.43 7.31
C ILE A 633 0.93 19.33 6.23
N ILE A 634 -0.29 18.92 6.58
CA ILE A 634 -1.40 18.80 5.62
C ILE A 634 -1.67 20.13 4.92
N SER A 635 -1.77 21.22 5.67
CA SER A 635 -2.03 22.55 5.10
C SER A 635 -0.87 23.09 4.26
N SER A 636 0.38 22.64 4.48
CA SER A 636 1.50 23.01 3.60
C SER A 636 1.46 22.31 2.24
N MET A 637 0.81 21.13 2.17
CA MET A 637 0.74 20.30 0.96
C MET A 637 -0.57 20.44 0.18
N ALA A 638 -1.55 21.19 0.68
CA ALA A 638 -2.88 21.30 0.09
C ALA A 638 -2.85 21.73 -1.40
N GLU A 639 -2.05 22.75 -1.74
CA GLU A 639 -1.90 23.23 -3.12
C GLU A 639 -1.25 22.18 -4.04
N LEU A 640 -0.27 21.43 -3.52
CA LEU A 640 0.38 20.37 -4.28
C LEU A 640 -0.57 19.19 -4.53
N GLN A 641 -1.39 18.82 -3.56
CA GLN A 641 -2.40 17.77 -3.72
C GLN A 641 -3.48 18.15 -4.73
N GLU A 642 -3.90 19.42 -4.72
CA GLU A 642 -4.85 19.92 -5.71
C GLU A 642 -4.28 19.82 -7.13
N VAL A 643 -3.01 20.18 -7.33
CA VAL A 643 -2.36 20.03 -8.64
C VAL A 643 -2.20 18.56 -9.01
N ILE A 644 -1.74 17.70 -8.10
CA ILE A 644 -1.56 16.25 -8.37
C ILE A 644 -2.89 15.60 -8.77
N SER A 645 -3.98 15.89 -8.06
CA SER A 645 -5.32 15.32 -8.35
C SER A 645 -5.89 15.76 -9.70
N LYS A 646 -5.45 16.90 -10.23
CA LYS A 646 -5.90 17.45 -11.53
C LYS A 646 -4.93 17.16 -12.69
N THR A 647 -3.76 16.57 -12.41
CA THR A 647 -2.70 16.39 -13.40
C THR A 647 -2.89 15.09 -14.19
N ASP A 648 -3.01 15.20 -15.52
CA ASP A 648 -2.82 14.07 -16.43
C ASP A 648 -1.31 13.75 -16.55
N PRO A 649 -0.86 12.52 -16.23
CA PRO A 649 0.55 12.09 -16.32
C PRO A 649 1.22 12.37 -17.67
N ASN A 650 0.45 12.48 -18.75
CA ASN A 650 0.98 12.61 -20.12
C ASN A 650 1.20 14.07 -20.59
N SER A 651 0.82 15.07 -19.79
CA SER A 651 0.93 16.49 -20.18
C SER A 651 2.25 17.13 -19.75
N ARG A 652 3.12 17.49 -20.71
CA ARG A 652 4.41 18.19 -20.46
C ARG A 652 4.24 19.55 -19.78
N ILE A 653 3.14 20.26 -20.04
CA ILE A 653 2.87 21.58 -19.45
C ILE A 653 2.63 21.45 -17.94
N CYS A 654 2.13 20.29 -17.49
CA CYS A 654 1.88 20.05 -16.07
C CYS A 654 3.17 19.87 -15.25
N GLY A 655 4.27 19.42 -15.88
CA GLY A 655 5.53 19.19 -15.17
C GLY A 655 6.13 20.46 -14.53
N HIS A 656 6.10 21.59 -15.24
CA HIS A 656 6.64 22.85 -14.69
C HIS A 656 5.79 23.42 -13.56
N LEU A 657 4.46 23.33 -13.69
CA LEU A 657 3.53 23.74 -12.63
C LEU A 657 3.70 22.86 -11.39
N LEU A 658 3.75 21.53 -11.57
CA LEU A 658 3.98 20.57 -10.49
C LEU A 658 5.29 20.85 -9.75
N ILE A 659 6.39 21.09 -10.47
CA ILE A 659 7.70 21.41 -9.85
C ILE A 659 7.63 22.77 -9.12
N GLY A 660 6.98 23.78 -9.68
CA GLY A 660 6.79 25.08 -9.05
C GLY A 660 5.99 24.99 -7.75
N THR A 661 4.86 24.28 -7.79
CA THR A 661 3.99 24.05 -6.63
C THR A 661 4.68 23.17 -5.58
N ALA A 662 5.45 22.17 -5.99
CA ALA A 662 6.26 21.35 -5.07
C ALA A 662 7.31 22.19 -4.35
N LYS A 663 8.01 23.10 -5.03
CA LYS A 663 8.95 24.04 -4.40
C LYS A 663 8.27 24.95 -3.39
N ASN A 664 7.11 25.52 -3.74
CA ASN A 664 6.36 26.39 -2.84
C ASN A 664 5.82 25.63 -1.62
N SER A 665 5.29 24.42 -1.83
CA SER A 665 4.77 23.55 -0.77
C SER A 665 5.90 23.12 0.17
N PHE A 666 7.07 22.76 -0.38
CA PHE A 666 8.26 22.46 0.41
C PHE A 666 8.74 23.66 1.23
N ALA A 667 8.77 24.87 0.65
CA ALA A 667 9.12 26.08 1.39
C ALA A 667 8.14 26.33 2.56
N LYS A 668 6.83 26.24 2.31
CA LYS A 668 5.78 26.37 3.34
C LYS A 668 5.93 25.31 4.44
N LEU A 669 6.26 24.07 4.06
CA LEU A 669 6.51 22.98 5.01
C LEU A 669 7.71 23.32 5.90
N MET A 670 8.83 23.76 5.31
CA MET A 670 10.03 24.12 6.05
C MET A 670 9.80 25.32 6.98
N ASP A 671 9.04 26.33 6.56
CA ASP A 671 8.71 27.48 7.41
C ASP A 671 7.87 27.07 8.63
N LYS A 672 6.85 26.23 8.41
CA LYS A 672 5.99 25.72 9.50
C LYS A 672 6.72 24.77 10.44
N ILE A 673 7.55 23.87 9.90
CA ILE A 673 8.41 23.00 10.73
C ILE A 673 9.43 23.84 11.50
N SER A 674 10.00 24.89 10.91
CA SER A 674 10.96 25.76 11.59
C SER A 674 10.36 26.44 12.82
N LEU A 675 9.11 26.90 12.73
CA LEU A 675 8.36 27.45 13.87
C LEU A 675 8.10 26.40 14.96
N ALA A 676 7.84 25.15 14.57
CA ALA A 676 7.65 24.05 15.51
C ALA A 676 8.98 23.58 16.15
N MET A 677 10.11 23.83 15.49
CA MET A 677 11.46 23.48 15.93
C MET A 677 12.17 24.62 16.71
N GLU A 678 11.53 25.78 16.88
CA GLU A 678 12.17 26.98 17.43
C GLU A 678 12.35 26.93 18.97
N SER A 679 13.45 26.34 19.42
CA SER A 679 14.07 26.62 20.73
C SER A 679 15.56 26.98 20.67
N ILE A 680 16.12 27.12 19.48
CA ILE A 680 17.49 27.64 19.30
C ILE A 680 17.36 29.15 19.08
N PRO A 681 17.89 30.02 19.97
CA PRO A 681 18.09 31.40 19.60
C PRO A 681 19.11 31.39 18.46
N LEU A 682 18.60 31.47 17.22
CA LEU A 682 19.37 31.95 16.11
C LEU A 682 19.66 33.42 16.44
N HIS A 683 20.68 33.68 17.26
CA HIS A 683 21.24 35.01 17.38
C HIS A 683 21.60 35.45 15.96
N ASN A 684 20.76 36.32 15.40
CA ASN A 684 20.82 36.84 14.05
C ASN A 684 21.02 35.77 12.98
N GLY A 685 19.91 35.29 12.44
CA GLY A 685 19.82 34.73 11.08
C GLY A 685 20.21 35.74 9.99
N ARG A 686 21.41 36.32 10.05
CA ARG A 686 22.15 36.52 8.80
C ARG A 686 22.63 35.14 8.40
N SER A 687 21.75 34.45 7.69
CA SER A 687 22.10 33.25 6.96
C SER A 687 23.48 33.43 6.33
N ILE A 688 24.32 32.41 6.44
CA ILE A 688 25.48 32.26 5.54
C ILE A 688 24.96 31.90 4.11
N SER A 689 23.74 32.32 3.76
CA SER A 689 23.22 32.41 2.41
C SER A 689 23.16 33.85 1.91
N TYR A 690 23.62 34.85 2.69
CA TYR A 690 23.88 36.15 2.11
C TYR A 690 24.97 35.98 1.06
N VAL A 691 24.53 36.01 -0.20
CA VAL A 691 25.31 36.27 -1.40
C VAL A 691 25.85 37.69 -1.30
N GLU A 692 26.57 38.01 -0.23
CA GLU A 692 27.45 39.17 -0.19
C GLU A 692 28.60 38.77 -1.11
N LYS A 693 28.43 39.12 -2.39
CA LYS A 693 29.54 39.14 -3.36
C LYS A 693 30.70 39.84 -2.65
N ASP A 694 31.82 39.13 -2.54
CA ASP A 694 33.06 39.58 -1.89
C ASP A 694 33.20 39.42 -0.37
N SER A 695 32.33 38.64 0.28
CA SER A 695 32.61 38.22 1.67
C SER A 695 33.95 37.49 1.78
N LEU A 696 34.66 37.69 2.90
CA LEU A 696 35.93 37.02 3.18
C LEU A 696 35.79 35.49 3.06
N VAL A 697 34.63 34.96 3.47
CA VAL A 697 34.26 33.54 3.35
C VAL A 697 34.25 33.08 1.90
N GLN A 698 33.60 33.81 0.99
CA GLN A 698 33.54 33.46 -0.43
C GLN A 698 34.91 33.59 -1.11
N ARG A 699 35.69 34.62 -0.76
CA ARG A 699 37.06 34.83 -1.28
C ARG A 699 38.00 33.72 -0.83
N LEU A 700 37.90 33.27 0.42
CA LEU A 700 38.66 32.13 0.94
C LEU A 700 38.22 30.81 0.28
N ALA A 701 36.92 30.58 0.10
CA ALA A 701 36.40 29.38 -0.58
C ALA A 701 36.83 29.30 -2.05
N ARG A 702 36.74 30.41 -2.82
CA ARG A 702 37.24 30.49 -4.20
C ARG A 702 38.75 30.32 -4.27
N GLY A 703 39.50 30.92 -3.34
CA GLY A 703 40.95 30.76 -3.24
C GLY A 703 41.35 29.31 -2.97
N LEU A 704 40.66 28.63 -2.05
CA LEU A 704 40.88 27.23 -1.71
C LEU A 704 40.51 26.29 -2.88
N HIS A 705 39.36 26.53 -3.52
CA HIS A 705 38.94 25.77 -4.70
C HIS A 705 39.95 25.92 -5.84
N LYS A 706 40.40 27.15 -6.15
CA LYS A 706 41.44 27.39 -7.17
C LYS A 706 42.74 26.66 -6.86
N ILE A 707 43.18 26.65 -5.59
CA ILE A 707 44.39 25.93 -5.16
C ILE A 707 44.21 24.42 -5.28
N ASN A 708 43.08 23.86 -4.86
CA ASN A 708 42.81 22.42 -4.96
C ASN A 708 42.67 21.96 -6.42
N THR A 709 41.99 22.73 -7.27
CA THR A 709 41.86 22.42 -8.71
C THR A 709 43.21 22.50 -9.41
N LEU A 710 44.07 23.45 -9.05
CA LEU A 710 45.44 23.50 -9.56
C LEU A 710 46.29 22.32 -9.05
N ALA A 711 46.16 21.96 -7.77
CA ALA A 711 46.87 20.80 -7.21
C ALA A 711 46.49 19.48 -7.91
N LEU A 712 45.19 19.29 -8.21
CA LEU A 712 44.69 18.17 -9.00
C LEU A 712 45.20 18.20 -10.45
N LYS A 713 45.19 19.38 -11.09
CA LYS A 713 45.65 19.55 -12.48
C LYS A 713 47.15 19.29 -12.66
N TYR A 714 47.97 19.62 -11.66
CA TYR A 714 49.41 19.36 -11.68
C TYR A 714 49.78 17.96 -11.14
N GLY A 715 48.80 17.08 -10.91
CA GLY A 715 49.07 15.72 -10.44
C GLY A 715 49.76 15.67 -9.06
N LEU A 716 49.63 16.74 -8.25
CA LEU A 716 50.13 16.78 -6.88
C LEU A 716 49.24 15.91 -5.98
N ARG A 717 49.18 14.61 -6.26
CA ARG A 717 48.71 13.60 -5.30
C ARG A 717 49.77 13.46 -4.22
N GLY A 718 49.61 14.26 -3.18
CA GLY A 718 50.29 14.07 -1.90
C GLY A 718 51.75 14.53 -1.83
N HIS A 719 52.21 14.66 -0.59
CA HIS A 719 53.54 15.06 -0.13
C HIS A 719 54.69 14.09 -0.55
N VAL A 720 54.44 13.24 -1.55
CA VAL A 720 55.38 12.24 -2.11
C VAL A 720 56.76 12.82 -2.46
N PRO A 721 56.90 14.07 -2.96
CA PRO A 721 58.23 14.62 -3.24
C PRO A 721 59.09 14.78 -1.99
N ILE A 722 58.49 15.13 -0.86
CA ILE A 722 59.21 15.45 0.38
C ILE A 722 59.63 14.15 1.10
N MET A 723 58.76 13.12 1.14
CA MET A 723 59.14 11.81 1.67
C MET A 723 60.20 11.11 0.79
N LYS A 724 60.12 11.24 -0.53
CA LYS A 724 61.17 10.75 -1.44
C LYS A 724 62.49 11.49 -1.23
N SER A 725 62.44 12.79 -0.96
CA SER A 725 63.63 13.61 -0.71
C SER A 725 64.31 13.25 0.62
N THR A 726 63.55 13.02 1.69
CA THR A 726 64.12 12.55 2.98
C THR A 726 64.63 11.13 2.93
N ALA A 727 63.93 10.20 2.25
CA ALA A 727 64.44 8.85 2.04
C ALA A 727 65.74 8.86 1.21
N SER A 728 65.81 9.73 0.19
CA SER A 728 67.03 9.94 -0.58
C SER A 728 68.15 10.53 0.28
N LEU A 729 67.83 11.48 1.16
CA LEU A 729 68.80 12.06 2.10
C LEU A 729 69.30 11.03 3.12
N GLN A 730 68.41 10.22 3.72
CA GLN A 730 68.77 9.12 4.60
C GLN A 730 69.69 8.12 3.90
N LYS A 731 69.38 7.75 2.66
CA LYS A 731 70.22 6.86 1.84
C LYS A 731 71.59 7.47 1.57
N GLN A 732 71.66 8.78 1.29
CA GLN A 732 72.94 9.47 1.08
C GLN A 732 73.76 9.58 2.36
N ILE A 733 73.15 9.91 3.50
CA ILE A 733 73.82 9.95 4.80
C ILE A 733 74.36 8.56 5.15
N PHE A 734 73.56 7.51 4.98
CA PHE A 734 73.98 6.14 5.22
C PHE A 734 75.17 5.75 4.32
N GLY A 735 75.10 6.05 3.02
CA GLY A 735 76.21 5.81 2.10
C GLY A 735 77.48 6.62 2.44
N PHE A 736 77.33 7.84 2.97
CA PHE A 736 78.45 8.63 3.46
C PHE A 736 79.08 7.98 4.71
N THR A 737 78.29 7.56 5.68
CA THR A 737 78.79 6.88 6.89
C THR A 737 79.51 5.57 6.56
N GLN A 738 79.00 4.79 5.61
CA GLN A 738 79.68 3.57 5.13
C GLN A 738 81.04 3.87 4.49
N ARG A 739 81.11 4.89 3.63
CA ARG A 739 82.39 5.30 3.02
C ARG A 739 83.38 5.85 4.06
N LEU A 740 82.90 6.63 5.03
CA LEU A 740 83.73 7.14 6.12
C LEU A 740 84.28 5.99 6.97
N HIS A 741 83.44 5.00 7.28
CA HIS A 741 83.86 3.80 8.00
C HIS A 741 84.93 3.01 7.23
N ALA A 742 84.72 2.77 5.93
CA ALA A 742 85.70 2.10 5.08
C ALA A 742 87.04 2.85 5.03
N ALA A 743 87.00 4.18 4.85
CA ALA A 743 88.19 5.02 4.86
C ALA A 743 88.90 5.01 6.23
N GLU A 744 88.16 4.95 7.34
CA GLU A 744 88.75 4.83 8.69
C GLU A 744 89.38 3.44 8.90
N VAL A 745 88.78 2.38 8.38
CA VAL A 745 89.37 1.03 8.38
C VAL A 745 90.66 1.00 7.58
N GLU A 746 90.66 1.54 6.35
CA GLU A 746 91.86 1.67 5.53
C GLU A 746 92.94 2.50 6.22
N ARG A 747 92.56 3.64 6.84
CA ARG A 747 93.50 4.47 7.60
C ARG A 747 94.14 3.71 8.77
N ARG A 748 93.37 2.89 9.49
CA ARG A 748 93.90 2.04 10.57
C ARG A 748 94.84 0.97 10.02
N SER A 749 94.51 0.35 8.89
CA SER A 749 95.39 -0.62 8.22
C SER A 749 96.70 0.02 7.77
N LEU A 750 96.64 1.17 7.08
CA LEU A 750 97.82 1.91 6.65
C LEU A 750 98.68 2.38 7.82
N ARG A 751 98.08 2.69 8.97
CA ARG A 751 98.83 2.99 10.20
C ARG A 751 99.62 1.77 10.69
N LEU A 752 99.04 0.57 10.62
CA LEU A 752 99.73 -0.67 10.96
C LEU A 752 100.90 -0.93 9.99
N GLU A 753 100.67 -0.78 8.68
CA GLU A 753 101.74 -0.90 7.68
C GLU A 753 102.85 0.13 7.90
N VAL A 754 102.53 1.38 8.21
CA VAL A 754 103.54 2.42 8.51
C VAL A 754 104.35 2.06 9.77
N THR A 755 103.72 1.49 10.80
CA THR A 755 104.46 1.01 11.98
C THR A 755 105.38 -0.15 11.65
N GLU A 756 104.95 -1.07 10.78
CA GLU A 756 105.75 -2.19 10.32
C GLU A 756 106.93 -1.74 9.45
N PHE A 757 106.71 -0.82 8.51
CA PHE A 757 107.77 -0.20 7.72
C PHE A 757 108.80 0.51 8.60
N LYS A 758 108.37 1.24 9.65
CA LYS A 758 109.30 1.85 10.61
C LYS A 758 110.14 0.80 11.35
N ARG A 759 109.56 -0.34 11.71
CA ARG A 759 110.30 -1.46 12.32
C ARG A 759 111.36 -1.99 11.35
N ASN A 760 110.98 -2.26 10.10
CA ASN A 760 111.88 -2.76 9.07
C ASN A 760 113.01 -1.76 8.75
N VAL A 761 112.72 -0.47 8.71
CA VAL A 761 113.75 0.58 8.54
C VAL A 761 114.71 0.62 9.73
N ASN A 762 114.21 0.45 10.96
CA ASN A 762 115.07 0.37 12.13
C ASN A 762 115.96 -0.89 12.12
N GLU A 763 115.44 -2.03 11.62
CA GLU A 763 116.24 -3.23 11.41
C GLU A 763 117.31 -3.03 10.34
N MET A 764 116.96 -2.44 9.19
CA MET A 764 117.92 -2.07 8.15
C MET A 764 118.98 -1.09 8.65
N LYS A 765 118.61 -0.17 9.55
CA LYS A 765 119.55 0.75 10.20
C LYS A 765 120.51 0.00 11.12
N LYS A 766 120.03 -0.96 11.91
CA LYS A 766 120.91 -1.85 12.70
C LYS A 766 121.87 -2.64 11.81
N GLU A 767 121.40 -3.14 10.67
CA GLU A 767 122.25 -3.83 9.69
C GLU A 767 123.26 -2.89 9.03
N LEU A 768 122.89 -1.63 8.77
CA LEU A 768 123.82 -0.61 8.30
C LEU A 768 124.89 -0.28 9.35
N ASP A 769 124.49 -0.14 10.62
CA ASP A 769 125.40 0.09 11.74
C ASP A 769 126.36 -1.12 11.92
N LYS A 770 125.87 -2.36 11.75
CA LYS A 770 126.72 -3.57 11.69
C LYS A 770 127.68 -3.56 10.51
N ALA A 771 127.21 -3.18 9.31
CA ALA A 771 128.04 -3.09 8.12
C ALA A 771 129.13 -2.00 8.27
N GLN A 772 128.80 -0.87 8.91
CA GLN A 772 129.78 0.16 9.27
C GLN A 772 130.77 -0.34 10.33
N GLY A 773 130.33 -1.13 11.31
CA GLY A 773 131.21 -1.81 12.26
C GLY A 773 132.19 -2.77 11.58
N LEU A 774 131.70 -3.56 10.62
CA LEU A 774 132.54 -4.43 9.79
C LEU A 774 133.49 -3.63 8.88
N GLN A 775 133.07 -2.47 8.38
CA GLN A 775 133.93 -1.54 7.63
C GLN A 775 135.05 -0.95 8.51
N MET A 776 134.77 -0.62 9.79
CA MET A 776 135.80 -0.20 10.75
C MET A 776 136.76 -1.34 11.07
N GLN A 777 136.26 -2.57 11.28
CA GLN A 777 137.10 -3.74 11.49
C GLN A 777 138.00 -4.06 10.28
N LEU A 778 137.51 -3.85 9.05
CA LEU A 778 138.31 -3.98 7.82
C LEU A 778 139.43 -2.92 7.74
N ASN A 779 139.16 -1.70 8.21
CA ASN A 779 140.16 -0.64 8.27
C ASN A 779 141.19 -0.87 9.40
N GLU A 780 140.79 -1.46 10.53
CA GLU A 780 141.73 -1.93 11.57
C GLU A 780 142.60 -3.10 11.06
N PHE A 781 142.05 -4.02 10.27
CA PHE A 781 142.80 -5.13 9.66
C PHE A 781 143.85 -4.64 8.64
N LYS A 782 143.65 -3.47 8.01
CA LYS A 782 144.63 -2.81 7.14
C LYS A 782 145.79 -2.15 7.90
N HIS A 783 145.70 -1.99 9.22
CA HIS A 783 146.74 -1.33 10.04
C HIS A 783 147.55 -2.30 10.91
N SER A 784 147.24 -3.61 10.92
CA SER A 784 147.92 -4.59 11.79
C SER A 784 148.70 -5.69 11.05
N LYS A 785 149.32 -5.38 9.91
CA LYS A 785 150.44 -6.15 9.31
C LYS A 785 151.09 -5.37 8.14
N LEU A 786 151.76 -4.27 8.47
CA LEU A 786 152.78 -3.71 7.57
C LEU A 786 154.08 -4.49 7.78
N ILE A 787 154.42 -5.31 6.78
CA ILE A 787 155.80 -5.75 6.55
C ILE A 787 156.59 -4.46 6.28
N THR A 788 157.64 -4.22 7.05
CA THR A 788 158.44 -3.00 6.97
C THR A 788 159.10 -2.88 5.60
N HIS A 789 158.98 -1.68 5.00
CA HIS A 789 159.49 -1.35 3.67
C HIS A 789 160.97 -1.70 3.48
N GLU A 790 161.78 -1.63 4.55
CA GLU A 790 163.20 -2.02 4.54
C GLU A 790 163.44 -3.48 4.14
N LYS A 791 162.53 -4.42 4.48
CA LYS A 791 162.67 -5.82 4.08
C LYS A 791 162.27 -6.08 2.64
N PHE A 792 161.43 -5.21 2.06
CA PHE A 792 161.07 -5.26 0.65
C PHE A 792 162.15 -4.61 -0.23
N GLU A 793 162.70 -3.47 0.21
CA GLU A 793 163.82 -2.81 -0.46
C GLU A 793 165.08 -3.68 -0.52
N SER A 794 165.43 -4.34 0.59
CA SER A 794 166.57 -5.28 0.61
C SER A 794 166.36 -6.46 -0.35
N ALA A 795 165.14 -6.98 -0.49
CA ALA A 795 164.85 -8.05 -1.44
C ALA A 795 164.85 -7.55 -2.90
N CYS A 796 164.42 -6.31 -3.15
CA CYS A 796 164.49 -5.69 -4.48
C CYS A 796 165.93 -5.32 -4.89
N GLU A 797 166.78 -4.84 -3.97
CA GLU A 797 168.21 -4.61 -4.23
C GLU A 797 168.96 -5.91 -4.49
N GLU A 798 168.66 -6.98 -3.73
CA GLU A 798 169.30 -8.28 -3.93
C GLU A 798 168.89 -8.94 -5.25
N LEU A 799 167.63 -8.76 -5.68
CA LEU A 799 167.15 -9.18 -7.01
C LEU A 799 167.79 -8.36 -8.14
N ASN A 800 167.95 -7.04 -7.98
CA ASN A 800 168.65 -6.21 -8.96
C ASN A 800 170.14 -6.56 -9.09
N ASN A 801 170.81 -6.85 -7.96
CA ASN A 801 172.20 -7.31 -7.97
C ASN A 801 172.35 -8.72 -8.56
N ALA A 802 171.33 -9.57 -8.47
CA ALA A 802 171.28 -10.86 -9.16
C ALA A 802 171.09 -10.68 -10.68
N LEU A 803 170.19 -9.78 -11.10
CA LEU A 803 169.98 -9.46 -12.51
C LEU A 803 171.23 -8.84 -13.17
N LEU A 804 171.98 -8.00 -12.44
CA LEU A 804 173.23 -7.43 -12.94
C LEU A 804 174.32 -8.51 -13.13
N ARG A 805 174.38 -9.49 -12.21
CA ARG A 805 175.27 -10.66 -12.34
C ARG A 805 174.89 -11.53 -13.54
N GLU A 806 173.60 -11.72 -13.80
CA GLU A 806 173.10 -12.43 -14.99
C GLU A 806 173.48 -11.68 -16.28
N GLN A 807 173.30 -10.36 -16.33
CA GLN A 807 173.68 -9.54 -17.50
C GLN A 807 175.19 -9.54 -17.77
N GLN A 808 176.02 -9.54 -16.73
CA GLN A 808 177.48 -9.67 -16.88
C GLN A 808 177.89 -11.06 -17.40
N ALA A 809 177.23 -12.13 -16.95
CA ALA A 809 177.45 -13.48 -17.49
C ALA A 809 177.01 -13.57 -18.97
N GLN A 810 175.92 -12.90 -19.34
CA GLN A 810 175.45 -12.82 -20.73
C GLN A 810 176.41 -12.05 -21.63
N MET A 811 177.05 -10.97 -21.13
CA MET A 811 178.09 -10.25 -21.88
C MET A 811 179.34 -11.10 -22.11
N LEU A 812 179.82 -11.82 -21.10
CA LEU A 812 180.96 -12.74 -21.24
C LEU A 812 180.68 -13.88 -22.23
N LEU A 813 179.45 -14.41 -22.25
CA LEU A 813 179.02 -15.40 -23.24
C LEU A 813 178.98 -14.82 -24.65
N ASN A 814 178.50 -13.58 -24.83
CA ASN A 814 178.53 -12.90 -26.12
C ASN A 814 179.95 -12.58 -26.59
N GLU A 815 180.87 -12.24 -25.67
CA GLU A 815 182.27 -11.97 -25.99
C GLU A 815 183.00 -13.25 -26.42
N GLN A 816 182.72 -14.39 -25.78
CA GLN A 816 183.22 -15.70 -26.25
C GLN A 816 182.60 -16.12 -27.59
N ALA A 817 181.33 -15.81 -27.84
CA ALA A 817 180.69 -16.04 -29.14
C ALA A 817 181.27 -15.14 -30.24
N GLN A 818 181.60 -13.87 -29.94
CA GLN A 818 182.29 -12.97 -30.84
C GLN A 818 183.72 -13.41 -31.14
N GLN A 819 184.46 -13.92 -30.15
CA GLN A 819 185.79 -14.48 -30.38
C GLN A 819 185.74 -15.72 -31.29
N LEU A 820 184.70 -16.56 -31.17
CA LEU A 820 184.47 -17.69 -32.08
C LEU A 820 184.07 -17.23 -33.49
N GLN A 821 183.25 -16.18 -33.62
CA GLN A 821 182.90 -15.58 -34.93
C GLN A 821 184.10 -14.91 -35.61
N GLU A 822 184.94 -14.20 -34.86
CA GLU A 822 186.19 -13.58 -35.34
C GLU A 822 187.19 -14.63 -35.83
N LEU A 823 187.29 -15.78 -35.15
CA LEU A 823 188.15 -16.89 -35.57
C LEU A 823 187.61 -17.57 -36.84
N ASN A 824 186.28 -17.67 -36.98
CA ASN A 824 185.64 -18.16 -38.20
C ASN A 824 185.80 -17.16 -39.37
N TYR A 825 185.67 -15.86 -39.10
CA TYR A 825 185.89 -14.77 -40.07
C TYR A 825 187.34 -14.73 -40.56
N ARG A 826 188.33 -14.99 -39.69
CA ARG A 826 189.74 -15.12 -40.11
C ARG A 826 190.01 -16.35 -40.97
N LEU A 827 189.25 -17.44 -40.78
CA LEU A 827 189.28 -18.63 -41.63
C LEU A 827 188.66 -18.37 -43.01
N GLU A 828 187.59 -17.58 -43.09
CA GLU A 828 186.96 -17.17 -44.35
C GLU A 828 187.75 -16.06 -45.08
N LEU A 829 188.44 -15.16 -44.37
CA LEU A 829 189.29 -14.13 -45.00
C LEU A 829 190.54 -14.74 -45.65
N HIS A 830 191.16 -15.74 -45.01
CA HIS A 830 192.31 -16.41 -45.61
C HIS A 830 191.93 -17.25 -46.85
N SER A 831 190.68 -17.72 -46.92
CA SER A 831 190.11 -18.42 -48.08
C SER A 831 189.72 -17.47 -49.23
N SER A 832 189.34 -16.22 -48.92
CA SER A 832 188.92 -15.22 -49.91
C SER A 832 190.08 -14.35 -50.44
N GLU A 833 191.10 -14.04 -49.65
CA GLU A 833 192.28 -13.28 -50.12
C GLU A 833 193.23 -14.09 -51.01
N GLU A 834 193.25 -15.43 -50.90
CA GLU A 834 194.02 -16.28 -51.82
C GLU A 834 193.27 -16.54 -53.14
N ALA A 835 191.94 -16.43 -53.14
CA ALA A 835 191.12 -16.42 -54.35
C ALA A 835 191.23 -15.09 -55.14
N ASP A 836 191.31 -13.94 -54.46
CA ASP A 836 191.38 -12.61 -55.10
C ASP A 836 192.81 -12.16 -55.51
N LYS A 837 193.87 -12.75 -54.94
CA LYS A 837 195.25 -12.57 -55.46
C LYS A 837 195.44 -13.14 -56.87
N ASN A 838 194.60 -14.09 -57.30
CA ASN A 838 194.61 -14.61 -58.67
C ASN A 838 193.95 -13.66 -59.69
N GLN A 839 193.28 -12.59 -59.26
CA GLN A 839 192.62 -11.65 -60.16
C GLN A 839 193.39 -10.32 -60.37
N THR A 840 194.40 -10.03 -59.53
CA THR A 840 195.19 -8.77 -59.63
C THR A 840 196.68 -8.99 -59.94
N LEU A 841 197.10 -10.25 -60.14
CA LEU A 841 198.40 -10.64 -60.76
C LEU A 841 198.22 -11.20 -62.18
N GLY A 842 197.08 -10.90 -62.82
CA GLY A 842 196.86 -11.05 -64.27
C GLY A 842 197.08 -9.77 -65.09
N GLU A 843 197.25 -8.61 -64.42
CA GLU A 843 197.39 -7.30 -65.09
C GLU A 843 198.76 -6.63 -64.89
N ALA A 844 199.69 -7.27 -64.18
CA ALA A 844 201.07 -6.83 -64.14
C ALA A 844 202.03 -8.02 -64.06
N VAL A 845 202.58 -8.35 -65.24
CA VAL A 845 203.73 -9.25 -65.46
C VAL A 845 203.33 -10.75 -65.33
N LYS A 846 203.65 -11.60 -66.31
CA LYS A 846 205.01 -11.93 -66.76
C LYS A 846 205.97 -12.27 -65.62
#